data_AF-A0A4V1CGS4-F1
#
_entry.id   AF-A0A4V1CGS4-F1
#
_cell.length_a   1.000
_cell.length_b   1.000
_cell.length_c   1.000
_cell.angle_alpha   90.00
_cell.angle_beta   90.00
_cell.angle_gamma   90.00
#
_symmetry.space_group_name_H-M   'P 1'
#
loop_
_entity.id
_entity.type
_entity.pdbx_description
1 polymer ?
#
loop_
_entity_poly.entity_id
_entity_poly.type
_entity_poly.pdbx_seq_one_letter_code
_entity_poly.pdbx_strand_id
1 'polypeptide(L)'
;MKTILLWDPRFPDRRPSRLTVEDTVASAAIRAGVAAAANPAEAGALSAGGALDPTMLTEVVLQHGSGGLTRRVFLPYSVVMVGALAGVLASIGTPIPSGVTPTPTPTPTPMPTPSFIMNRLATALNATKAGTADTYYMTVGDSTSMGNGSGDPSGTTGARPYTTTSYSAARFKALGYPTSTDAFFGSAGNATIGGYAAYNPAVAVGGWAVGTLTSAGGVNFEKTSATPGALVFTPTDPCDVFDVYTVDGPGYGTLTISVDGGTATQVAQAAGAIAIRKTTVATGAMGAHTIAIDSLDATKVNLLGIIARSTTIKRMIIINAGVRGWAASDWKGVSQPYAPSSMLAYLAPHGADVALGINDFRDGSTLTEASFRTQMQVVFDALKSTADIVLRGPNDISPASSNGTLTMPQVGAVLYSMATTQGFGYIDTIGAMGDYTTVNNAGNMYDNLHPKRAYYTSLGPILANYEDAAIRRGGYSPVAPTPTVSLSAGQSKAEGNSGATLYTYTVTRSVSIGAINVPWAFSAGITNAADYTGGVLPTGGSIAIADGVTTGAFAVSVNGDTTVEQDETFSVNILAPSGYSLGSASASGAIVNDDSAAPSPGLTDAFTATDGSLLSAHTADTGQSWAQFSTGWTIANNKVYAPAANTVISAVSSFSGQNIAMEADLEFTTIQTANLGVAVRVIDKNTGYMGLYRSSQGGWVIAMYNGNTTFTQISPAPSGAALYTPSAGDVRRVRLEASGSTLTLKVGGVTVATVTDTSIAASGGVGLAQIIGVSTATAGARIDNVAASLL
;
A
#
# COMPACT_ATOMS: atom_id res chain seq x y z
N MET A 1 53.19 19.09 -19.32
CA MET A 1 52.64 18.30 -18.19
C MET A 1 51.75 19.22 -17.37
N LYS A 2 50.51 18.82 -17.13
CA LYS A 2 49.49 19.58 -16.39
C LYS A 2 49.11 18.86 -15.10
N THR A 3 48.66 19.61 -14.11
CA THR A 3 48.17 19.04 -12.83
C THR A 3 46.65 18.95 -12.87
N ILE A 4 46.12 17.74 -12.73
CA ILE A 4 44.69 17.48 -12.56
C ILE A 4 44.42 17.25 -11.07
N LEU A 5 43.36 17.86 -10.57
CA LEU A 5 42.85 17.64 -9.21
C LEU A 5 41.78 16.55 -9.26
N LEU A 6 42.05 15.43 -8.62
CA LEU A 6 41.09 14.34 -8.48
C LEU A 6 40.29 14.52 -7.20
N TRP A 7 39.00 14.76 -7.37
CA TRP A 7 38.04 14.82 -6.27
C TRP A 7 37.35 13.47 -6.13
N ASP A 8 37.31 12.91 -4.92
CA ASP A 8 36.48 11.73 -4.63
C ASP A 8 35.16 12.23 -4.04
N PRO A 9 34.02 12.13 -4.76
CA PRO A 9 32.74 12.64 -4.27
C PRO A 9 32.23 11.89 -3.04
N ARG A 10 32.83 10.74 -2.68
CA ARG A 10 32.52 10.01 -1.44
C ARG A 10 33.22 10.61 -0.20
N PHE A 11 34.16 11.53 -0.39
CA PHE A 11 34.90 12.21 0.68
C PHE A 11 35.05 13.71 0.37
N PRO A 12 33.96 14.49 0.36
CA PRO A 12 33.96 15.89 -0.10
C PRO A 12 34.87 16.81 0.72
N ASP A 13 35.19 16.42 1.95
CA ASP A 13 35.96 17.25 2.91
C ASP A 13 37.48 17.02 2.82
N ARG A 14 37.94 16.08 1.97
CA ARG A 14 39.38 15.82 1.78
C ARG A 14 39.96 16.71 0.69
N ARG A 15 41.19 17.19 0.91
CA ARG A 15 41.94 17.92 -0.13
C ARG A 15 42.14 17.01 -1.35
N PRO A 16 41.81 17.46 -2.57
CA PRO A 16 41.91 16.64 -3.78
C PRO A 16 43.35 16.19 -4.03
N SER A 17 43.48 14.98 -4.58
CA SER A 17 44.78 14.43 -4.92
C SER A 17 45.30 15.09 -6.21
N ARG A 18 46.54 15.59 -6.18
CA ARG A 18 47.19 16.19 -7.37
C ARG A 18 47.88 15.10 -8.17
N LEU A 19 47.49 14.98 -9.44
CA LEU A 19 48.16 14.11 -10.39
C LEU A 19 48.76 14.96 -11.51
N THR A 20 50.07 14.84 -11.71
CA THR A 20 50.74 15.44 -12.86
C THR A 20 50.70 14.47 -14.02
N VAL A 21 50.14 14.89 -15.15
CA VAL A 21 50.01 14.07 -16.36
C VAL A 21 50.54 14.80 -17.59
N GLU A 22 50.85 14.02 -18.62
CA GLU A 22 51.14 14.48 -19.97
C GLU A 22 50.01 15.38 -20.51
N ASP A 23 50.35 16.42 -21.29
CA ASP A 23 49.38 17.40 -21.81
C ASP A 23 48.29 16.75 -22.68
N THR A 24 48.67 15.71 -23.42
CA THR A 24 47.78 14.94 -24.28
C THR A 24 46.68 14.23 -23.48
N VAL A 25 47.04 13.69 -22.31
CA VAL A 25 46.13 12.99 -21.39
C VAL A 25 45.20 13.99 -20.69
N ALA A 26 45.73 15.13 -20.23
CA ALA A 26 44.91 16.19 -19.64
C ALA A 26 43.89 16.74 -20.63
N SER A 27 44.30 16.95 -21.88
CA SER A 27 43.43 17.44 -22.94
C SER A 27 42.34 16.41 -23.31
N ALA A 28 42.64 15.12 -23.25
CA ALA A 28 41.66 14.06 -23.48
C ALA A 28 40.59 13.99 -22.37
N ALA A 29 40.99 14.16 -21.11
CA ALA A 29 40.07 14.18 -19.97
C ALA A 29 39.11 15.39 -20.01
N ILE A 30 39.59 16.57 -20.41
CA ILE A 30 38.76 17.77 -20.59
C ILE A 30 37.78 17.58 -21.76
N ARG A 31 38.23 17.02 -22.89
CA ARG A 31 37.35 16.69 -24.04
C ARG A 31 36.25 15.70 -23.68
N ALA A 32 36.54 14.74 -22.81
CA ALA A 32 35.57 13.76 -22.34
C ALA A 32 34.64 14.29 -21.22
N GLY A 33 34.75 15.58 -20.83
CA GLY A 33 33.90 16.22 -19.84
C GLY A 33 34.06 15.72 -18.40
N VAL A 34 35.14 14.98 -18.12
CA VAL A 34 35.44 14.39 -16.81
C VAL A 34 36.40 15.24 -15.96
N ALA A 35 36.82 16.41 -16.47
CA ALA A 35 37.61 17.40 -15.74
C ALA A 35 37.32 18.84 -16.22
N ALA A 36 37.37 19.83 -15.33
CA ALA A 36 37.28 21.25 -15.66
C ALA A 36 38.68 21.88 -15.74
N ALA A 37 38.93 22.72 -16.74
CA ALA A 37 40.16 23.49 -16.84
C ALA A 37 40.21 24.54 -15.72
N ALA A 38 41.34 24.66 -15.02
CA ALA A 38 41.50 25.64 -13.94
C ALA A 38 41.62 27.09 -14.46
N ASN A 39 41.85 27.29 -15.77
CA ASN A 39 41.98 28.60 -16.41
C ASN A 39 41.28 28.63 -17.79
N PRO A 40 40.36 29.58 -18.06
CA PRO A 40 39.66 29.70 -19.34
C PRO A 40 40.57 29.91 -20.56
N ALA A 41 41.78 30.43 -20.38
CA ALA A 41 42.76 30.61 -21.47
C ALA A 41 43.42 29.30 -21.95
N GLU A 42 43.24 28.18 -21.22
CA GLU A 42 43.79 26.87 -21.60
C GLU A 42 42.87 26.06 -22.53
N ALA A 43 41.63 26.50 -22.75
CA ALA A 43 40.69 25.92 -23.69
C ALA A 43 40.94 26.43 -25.11
N GLY A 44 42.09 26.07 -25.69
CA GLY A 44 42.35 26.30 -27.12
C GLY A 44 41.31 25.59 -28.01
N ALA A 45 41.09 26.13 -29.21
CA ALA A 45 40.06 25.73 -30.17
C ALA A 45 40.02 24.21 -30.42
N LEU A 46 38.96 23.54 -29.94
CA LEU A 46 38.70 22.13 -30.19
C LEU A 46 37.30 21.98 -30.79
N SER A 47 37.21 22.25 -32.08
CA SER A 47 36.15 21.78 -32.96
C SER A 47 36.63 20.55 -33.73
N ALA A 48 35.75 19.56 -33.83
CA ALA A 48 35.79 18.36 -34.69
C ALA A 48 36.56 17.13 -34.18
N GLY A 49 35.84 16.02 -33.97
CA GLY A 49 36.41 14.67 -33.92
C GLY A 49 35.57 13.59 -33.22
N GLY A 50 34.56 13.04 -33.93
CA GLY A 50 34.01 11.68 -33.75
C GLY A 50 33.06 11.40 -32.57
N ALA A 51 31.85 10.91 -32.85
CA ALA A 51 30.95 10.37 -31.84
C ALA A 51 31.49 9.03 -31.29
N LEU A 52 31.54 8.89 -29.96
CA LEU A 52 31.75 7.59 -29.32
C LEU A 52 30.41 6.87 -29.16
N ASP A 53 30.39 5.59 -29.51
CA ASP A 53 29.24 4.71 -29.40
C ASP A 53 28.84 4.52 -27.91
N PRO A 54 27.62 4.89 -27.52
CA PRO A 54 27.17 4.78 -26.13
C PRO A 54 27.00 3.33 -25.65
N THR A 55 27.14 2.32 -26.50
CA THR A 55 27.01 0.89 -26.12
C THR A 55 28.32 0.21 -25.76
N MET A 56 29.46 0.89 -25.93
CA MET A 56 30.78 0.33 -25.62
C MET A 56 31.25 0.73 -24.22
N LEU A 57 31.32 -0.24 -23.30
CA LEU A 57 32.09 -0.14 -22.06
C LEU A 57 33.56 0.16 -22.41
N THR A 58 34.02 1.39 -22.19
CA THR A 58 35.44 1.71 -22.41
C THR A 58 36.23 1.44 -21.13
N GLU A 59 36.92 0.30 -21.06
CA GLU A 59 37.95 0.03 -20.04
C GLU A 59 39.17 0.93 -20.32
N VAL A 60 39.53 1.80 -19.37
CA VAL A 60 40.80 2.56 -19.46
C VAL A 60 41.84 1.86 -18.60
N VAL A 61 42.83 1.27 -19.27
CA VAL A 61 43.99 0.64 -18.63
C VAL A 61 45.12 1.66 -18.56
N LEU A 62 45.46 2.12 -17.36
CA LEU A 62 46.63 2.97 -17.16
C LEU A 62 47.83 2.10 -16.77
N GLN A 63 48.86 2.13 -17.60
CA GLN A 63 50.15 1.49 -17.34
C GLN A 63 51.20 2.57 -17.12
N HIS A 64 51.88 2.54 -15.97
CA HIS A 64 52.99 3.44 -15.68
C HIS A 64 54.32 2.69 -15.81
N GLY A 65 55.04 2.94 -16.90
CA GLY A 65 56.39 2.41 -17.12
C GLY A 65 56.49 0.89 -17.25
N SER A 66 57.71 0.40 -17.54
CA SER A 66 58.00 -1.00 -17.88
C SER A 66 57.99 -1.98 -16.69
N GLY A 67 57.30 -1.66 -15.60
CA GLY A 67 57.19 -2.56 -14.45
C GLY A 67 56.44 -1.95 -13.27
N GLY A 68 55.19 -2.37 -13.07
CA GLY A 68 54.49 -2.25 -11.80
C GLY A 68 53.32 -1.27 -11.75
N LEU A 69 52.14 -1.84 -11.41
CA LEU A 69 50.83 -1.23 -11.14
C LEU A 69 49.97 -0.89 -12.36
N THR A 70 49.19 -1.89 -12.77
CA THR A 70 48.00 -1.72 -13.62
C THR A 70 46.81 -1.34 -12.73
N ARG A 71 46.22 -0.15 -12.93
CA ARG A 71 44.94 0.19 -12.28
C ARG A 71 43.85 0.25 -13.34
N ARG A 72 42.83 -0.61 -13.19
CA ARG A 72 41.64 -0.65 -14.04
C ARG A 72 40.58 0.25 -13.43
N VAL A 73 40.06 1.19 -14.22
CA VAL A 73 38.97 2.08 -13.80
C VAL A 73 37.78 1.80 -14.71
N PHE A 74 36.63 1.51 -14.11
CA PHE A 74 35.36 1.38 -14.81
C PHE A 74 34.56 2.67 -14.58
N LEU A 75 34.03 3.26 -15.66
CA LEU A 75 33.19 4.46 -15.59
C LEU A 75 31.72 4.06 -15.79
N PRO A 76 30.79 4.50 -14.92
CA PRO A 76 29.36 4.39 -15.17
C PRO A 76 28.90 5.45 -16.20
N TYR A 77 27.81 5.13 -16.89
CA TYR A 77 27.15 5.94 -17.91
C TYR A 77 26.82 7.36 -17.43
N SER A 78 27.28 8.36 -18.18
CA SER A 78 26.61 9.64 -18.54
C SER A 78 27.60 10.82 -18.63
N VAL A 79 28.13 11.08 -19.83
CA VAL A 79 28.58 12.42 -20.21
C VAL A 79 28.19 12.66 -21.67
N VAL A 80 27.26 13.60 -21.89
CA VAL A 80 26.99 14.19 -23.21
C VAL A 80 27.41 15.65 -23.12
N MET A 81 28.36 16.06 -23.96
CA MET A 81 28.73 17.46 -24.19
C MET A 81 28.23 17.87 -25.58
N VAL A 82 27.54 19.01 -25.69
CA VAL A 82 27.63 19.91 -26.86
C VAL A 82 27.43 21.37 -26.41
N GLY A 83 28.36 22.26 -26.77
CA GLY A 83 28.34 23.73 -26.55
C GLY A 83 27.40 24.48 -27.52
N ALA A 84 27.28 25.81 -27.58
CA ALA A 84 27.92 26.98 -26.96
C ALA A 84 26.83 28.09 -26.95
N LEU A 85 26.77 29.03 -26.00
CA LEU A 85 27.59 30.24 -25.89
C LEU A 85 27.36 30.89 -24.51
N ALA A 86 28.45 31.32 -23.88
CA ALA A 86 28.56 32.34 -22.82
C ALA A 86 27.65 32.24 -21.57
N GLY A 87 28.26 31.90 -20.43
CA GLY A 87 27.79 32.27 -19.09
C GLY A 87 27.32 31.08 -18.23
N VAL A 88 28.06 30.80 -17.17
CA VAL A 88 27.74 29.74 -16.20
C VAL A 88 26.57 30.18 -15.32
N LEU A 89 25.40 29.57 -15.55
CA LEU A 89 24.25 29.50 -14.65
C LEU A 89 23.94 28.01 -14.43
N ALA A 90 24.00 27.55 -13.19
CA ALA A 90 23.49 26.23 -12.83
C ALA A 90 21.98 26.36 -12.56
N SER A 91 21.16 25.84 -13.47
CA SER A 91 19.74 25.61 -13.20
C SER A 91 19.38 24.15 -13.44
N ILE A 92 18.66 23.59 -12.48
CA ILE A 92 18.04 22.26 -12.50
C ILE A 92 16.90 22.30 -13.53
N GLY A 93 16.98 21.43 -14.55
CA GLY A 93 15.88 21.05 -15.44
C GLY A 93 15.47 22.06 -16.52
N THR A 94 15.26 21.58 -17.76
CA THR A 94 14.45 22.25 -18.80
C THR A 94 13.64 21.22 -19.60
N PRO A 95 12.51 21.61 -20.22
CA PRO A 95 11.25 20.86 -20.21
C PRO A 95 11.20 19.68 -21.18
N ILE A 96 10.41 18.70 -20.76
CA ILE A 96 10.02 17.50 -21.48
C ILE A 96 9.11 17.90 -22.67
N PRO A 97 9.33 17.39 -23.89
CA PRO A 97 8.35 17.48 -24.97
C PRO A 97 7.04 16.83 -24.52
N SER A 98 5.93 17.54 -24.62
CA SER A 98 4.62 17.14 -24.09
C SER A 98 4.30 15.65 -24.33
N GLY A 99 4.26 14.84 -23.27
CA GLY A 99 3.55 13.56 -23.30
C GLY A 99 4.17 12.37 -22.54
N VAL A 100 5.46 12.35 -22.19
CA VAL A 100 6.04 11.19 -21.47
C VAL A 100 7.03 11.63 -20.41
N THR A 101 6.64 11.58 -19.13
CA THR A 101 7.54 11.70 -17.97
C THR A 101 8.40 10.44 -17.83
N PRO A 102 9.73 10.51 -17.95
CA PRO A 102 10.60 9.43 -17.49
C PRO A 102 10.64 9.50 -15.96
N THR A 103 10.29 8.40 -15.30
CA THR A 103 10.44 8.24 -13.85
C THR A 103 11.93 8.39 -13.49
N PRO A 104 12.30 9.24 -12.52
CA PRO A 104 13.69 9.37 -12.11
C PRO A 104 14.18 8.03 -11.55
N THR A 105 15.22 7.46 -12.15
CA THR A 105 15.98 6.39 -11.49
C THR A 105 16.65 7.00 -10.26
N PRO A 106 16.46 6.45 -9.06
CA PRO A 106 16.96 7.05 -7.84
C PRO A 106 18.49 7.16 -7.88
N THR A 107 18.99 8.34 -7.53
CA THR A 107 20.40 8.53 -7.17
C THR A 107 20.66 7.70 -5.91
N PRO A 108 21.71 6.85 -5.85
CA PRO A 108 21.96 6.03 -4.67
C PRO A 108 22.27 6.92 -3.47
N THR A 109 21.37 6.94 -2.50
CA THR A 109 21.53 7.62 -1.21
C THR A 109 22.64 6.92 -0.41
N PRO A 110 23.57 7.64 0.25
CA PRO A 110 24.54 7.02 1.15
C PRO A 110 23.80 6.37 2.34
N MET A 111 24.05 5.08 2.59
CA MET A 111 23.28 4.25 3.53
C MET A 111 24.00 4.14 4.91
N PRO A 112 23.31 4.35 6.07
CA PRO A 112 23.89 4.21 7.43
C PRO A 112 23.85 2.74 7.95
N THR A 113 24.76 2.37 8.88
CA THR A 113 25.25 1.02 9.28
C THR A 113 24.57 0.29 10.46
N PRO A 114 24.20 -1.01 10.32
CA PRO A 114 24.64 -2.05 11.28
C PRO A 114 25.77 -2.94 10.73
N SER A 115 26.63 -3.46 11.61
CA SER A 115 27.86 -4.19 11.27
C SER A 115 27.65 -5.70 11.09
N PHE A 116 27.24 -6.16 9.91
CA PHE A 116 27.39 -7.57 9.55
C PHE A 116 28.82 -7.85 9.05
N ILE A 117 29.49 -8.83 9.65
CA ILE A 117 30.87 -9.22 9.33
C ILE A 117 30.90 -10.71 9.01
N MET A 118 31.49 -11.05 7.87
CA MET A 118 31.67 -12.44 7.45
C MET A 118 33.00 -13.01 7.96
N ASN A 119 33.13 -13.18 9.28
CA ASN A 119 34.40 -13.60 9.89
C ASN A 119 34.82 -15.03 9.53
N ARG A 120 33.87 -15.98 9.45
CA ARG A 120 34.16 -17.38 9.12
C ARG A 120 34.57 -17.50 7.67
N LEU A 121 33.82 -16.88 6.77
CA LEU A 121 34.13 -16.87 5.35
C LEU A 121 35.45 -16.13 5.09
N ALA A 122 35.69 -14.99 5.74
CA ALA A 122 36.97 -14.27 5.63
C ALA A 122 38.16 -15.14 6.07
N THR A 123 38.03 -15.85 7.19
CA THR A 123 39.07 -16.74 7.71
C THR A 123 39.34 -17.89 6.74
N ALA A 124 38.30 -18.54 6.23
CA ALA A 124 38.42 -19.62 5.26
C ALA A 124 39.06 -19.14 3.95
N LEU A 125 38.64 -17.98 3.43
CA LEU A 125 39.19 -17.40 2.20
C LEU A 125 40.67 -17.03 2.34
N ASN A 126 41.12 -16.64 3.54
CA ASN A 126 42.55 -16.43 3.80
C ASN A 126 43.34 -17.74 3.71
N ALA A 127 42.80 -18.85 4.22
CA ALA A 127 43.40 -20.17 4.06
C ALA A 127 43.44 -20.60 2.58
N THR A 128 42.38 -20.31 1.82
CA THR A 128 42.33 -20.53 0.37
C THR A 128 43.39 -19.73 -0.37
N LYS A 129 43.53 -18.43 -0.08
CA LYS A 129 44.57 -17.58 -0.68
C LYS A 129 45.98 -18.03 -0.31
N ALA A 130 46.16 -18.57 0.88
CA ALA A 130 47.41 -19.15 1.34
C ALA A 130 47.69 -20.55 0.76
N GLY A 131 46.75 -21.13 0.01
CA GLY A 131 46.89 -22.46 -0.59
C GLY A 131 46.77 -23.62 0.42
N THR A 132 46.22 -23.38 1.61
CA THR A 132 46.19 -24.40 2.68
C THR A 132 44.88 -25.19 2.73
N ALA A 133 43.74 -24.57 2.43
CA ALA A 133 42.43 -25.24 2.44
C ALA A 133 41.46 -24.66 1.42
N ASP A 134 40.56 -25.50 0.89
CA ASP A 134 39.42 -25.05 0.11
C ASP A 134 38.38 -24.38 1.01
N THR A 135 37.69 -23.36 0.47
CA THR A 135 36.57 -22.70 1.15
C THR A 135 35.26 -23.19 0.53
N TYR A 136 34.36 -23.76 1.33
CA TYR A 136 33.00 -24.06 0.86
C TYR A 136 32.07 -22.86 1.05
N TYR A 137 31.32 -22.53 0.01
CA TYR A 137 30.22 -21.56 0.04
C TYR A 137 28.99 -22.18 -0.62
N MET A 138 27.80 -21.89 -0.12
CA MET A 138 26.59 -22.55 -0.59
C MET A 138 25.45 -21.58 -0.91
N THR A 139 24.84 -21.74 -2.08
CA THR A 139 23.60 -21.06 -2.47
C THR A 139 22.42 -21.96 -2.14
N VAL A 140 21.69 -21.63 -1.09
CA VAL A 140 20.45 -22.30 -0.68
C VAL A 140 19.28 -21.54 -1.29
N GLY A 141 18.47 -22.18 -2.12
CA GLY A 141 17.32 -21.46 -2.66
C GLY A 141 16.40 -22.26 -3.55
N ASP A 142 15.61 -21.51 -4.31
CA ASP A 142 14.54 -22.04 -5.15
C ASP A 142 14.90 -22.06 -6.65
N SER A 143 13.88 -21.96 -7.52
CA SER A 143 14.02 -21.90 -8.97
C SER A 143 14.86 -20.71 -9.45
N THR A 144 14.90 -19.60 -8.71
CA THR A 144 15.69 -18.42 -9.07
C THR A 144 17.17 -18.66 -8.81
N SER A 145 17.49 -19.36 -7.72
CA SER A 145 18.87 -19.78 -7.40
C SER A 145 19.36 -20.87 -8.36
N MET A 146 18.48 -21.79 -8.78
CA MET A 146 18.73 -22.71 -9.88
C MET A 146 18.99 -21.96 -11.21
N GLY A 147 18.53 -20.71 -11.34
CA GLY A 147 18.63 -19.91 -12.56
C GLY A 147 17.58 -20.24 -13.61
N ASN A 148 16.39 -20.71 -13.21
CA ASN A 148 15.28 -20.85 -14.14
C ASN A 148 15.01 -19.49 -14.84
N GLY A 149 14.83 -19.51 -16.16
CA GLY A 149 14.74 -18.30 -16.99
C GLY A 149 16.09 -17.83 -17.57
N SER A 150 17.23 -18.32 -17.07
CA SER A 150 18.56 -17.93 -17.58
C SER A 150 19.06 -18.78 -18.77
N GLY A 151 18.37 -19.88 -19.08
CA GLY A 151 18.68 -20.80 -20.17
C GLY A 151 18.42 -20.22 -21.56
N ASP A 152 18.47 -21.07 -22.59
CA ASP A 152 18.24 -20.69 -24.00
C ASP A 152 16.95 -21.36 -24.54
N PRO A 153 15.99 -20.61 -25.13
CA PRO A 153 15.96 -19.15 -25.30
C PRO A 153 15.59 -18.35 -24.04
N SER A 154 15.12 -19.02 -22.96
CA SER A 154 15.03 -18.51 -21.57
C SER A 154 14.39 -19.58 -20.65
N GLY A 155 14.85 -20.84 -20.69
CA GLY A 155 14.28 -21.92 -19.87
C GLY A 155 15.23 -22.41 -18.77
N THR A 156 15.11 -23.69 -18.42
CA THR A 156 16.13 -24.41 -17.63
C THR A 156 17.28 -24.95 -18.49
N THR A 157 17.07 -25.16 -19.80
CA THR A 157 18.09 -25.68 -20.72
C THR A 157 19.32 -24.77 -20.76
N GLY A 158 20.47 -25.31 -20.39
CA GLY A 158 21.75 -24.63 -20.34
C GLY A 158 21.84 -23.56 -19.26
N ALA A 159 20.95 -23.54 -18.27
CA ALA A 159 20.87 -22.47 -17.28
C ALA A 159 21.96 -22.53 -16.20
N ARG A 160 22.52 -23.71 -15.88
CA ARG A 160 23.47 -23.88 -14.76
C ARG A 160 24.69 -22.94 -14.79
N PRO A 161 25.29 -22.59 -15.95
CA PRO A 161 26.38 -21.62 -16.03
C PRO A 161 25.95 -20.16 -15.84
N TYR A 162 24.65 -19.85 -15.90
CA TYR A 162 24.11 -18.48 -15.94
C TYR A 162 23.24 -18.13 -14.72
N THR A 163 23.51 -18.77 -13.59
CA THR A 163 22.82 -18.54 -12.30
C THR A 163 23.43 -17.35 -11.55
N THR A 164 22.71 -16.79 -10.57
CA THR A 164 23.28 -15.81 -9.62
C THR A 164 24.58 -16.32 -9.00
N THR A 165 24.62 -17.60 -8.64
CA THR A 165 25.80 -18.27 -8.08
C THR A 165 26.99 -18.22 -9.03
N SER A 166 26.79 -18.54 -10.32
CA SER A 166 27.85 -18.56 -11.32
C SER A 166 28.41 -17.15 -11.58
N TYR A 167 27.55 -16.14 -11.65
CA TYR A 167 27.99 -14.75 -11.81
C TYR A 167 28.65 -14.21 -10.53
N SER A 168 28.20 -14.63 -9.34
CA SER A 168 28.86 -14.30 -8.08
C SER A 168 30.26 -14.92 -8.01
N ALA A 169 30.41 -16.18 -8.43
CA ALA A 169 31.71 -16.85 -8.53
C ALA A 169 32.66 -16.09 -9.46
N ALA A 170 32.21 -15.73 -10.67
CA ALA A 170 32.99 -14.95 -11.61
C ALA A 170 33.41 -13.59 -11.02
N ARG A 171 32.52 -12.94 -10.24
CA ARG A 171 32.84 -11.69 -9.57
C ARG A 171 33.85 -11.87 -8.45
N PHE A 172 33.72 -12.90 -7.60
CA PHE A 172 34.72 -13.22 -6.58
C PHE A 172 36.10 -13.52 -7.21
N LYS A 173 36.12 -14.24 -8.33
CA LYS A 173 37.35 -14.48 -9.13
C LYS A 173 37.99 -13.16 -9.54
N ALA A 174 37.20 -12.23 -10.07
CA ALA A 174 37.67 -10.89 -10.46
C ALA A 174 38.14 -10.03 -9.25
N LEU A 175 37.62 -10.29 -8.05
CA LEU A 175 38.04 -9.64 -6.80
C LEU A 175 39.29 -10.26 -6.16
N GLY A 176 39.84 -11.32 -6.77
CA GLY A 176 41.08 -11.98 -6.35
C GLY A 176 40.90 -13.17 -5.43
N TYR A 177 39.69 -13.74 -5.34
CA TYR A 177 39.46 -15.01 -4.67
C TYR A 177 39.49 -16.14 -5.71
N PRO A 178 40.39 -17.12 -5.63
CA PRO A 178 40.30 -18.28 -6.51
C PRO A 178 38.96 -18.99 -6.28
N THR A 179 38.12 -19.11 -7.31
CA THR A 179 36.79 -19.72 -7.19
C THR A 179 36.61 -20.85 -8.19
N SER A 180 35.77 -21.82 -7.84
CA SER A 180 35.27 -22.84 -8.76
C SER A 180 33.78 -23.10 -8.51
N THR A 181 33.05 -23.40 -9.58
CA THR A 181 31.65 -23.83 -9.54
C THR A 181 31.49 -25.30 -9.94
N ASP A 182 32.59 -26.05 -10.01
CA ASP A 182 32.64 -27.46 -10.43
C ASP A 182 32.17 -28.41 -9.33
N ALA A 183 30.96 -28.16 -8.88
CA ALA A 183 30.22 -28.95 -7.92
C ALA A 183 28.74 -28.97 -8.29
N PHE A 184 28.11 -30.13 -8.08
CA PHE A 184 26.66 -30.25 -8.17
C PHE A 184 26.14 -31.25 -7.14
N PHE A 185 24.92 -31.00 -6.69
CA PHE A 185 24.15 -31.91 -5.85
C PHE A 185 22.74 -31.99 -6.41
N GLY A 186 22.17 -33.19 -6.38
CA GLY A 186 20.81 -33.47 -6.84
C GLY A 186 20.48 -33.03 -8.27
N SER A 187 19.21 -33.15 -8.62
CA SER A 187 18.68 -32.84 -9.95
C SER A 187 18.24 -31.38 -10.10
N ALA A 188 18.43 -30.53 -9.08
CA ALA A 188 17.96 -29.14 -9.04
C ALA A 188 16.45 -28.99 -9.32
N GLY A 189 15.65 -30.02 -9.07
CA GLY A 189 14.21 -30.03 -9.31
C GLY A 189 13.80 -30.43 -10.73
N ASN A 190 14.73 -30.91 -11.56
CA ASN A 190 14.40 -31.56 -12.81
C ASN A 190 13.82 -32.95 -12.53
N ALA A 191 12.64 -33.24 -13.09
CA ALA A 191 11.93 -34.50 -12.88
C ALA A 191 12.46 -35.66 -13.74
N THR A 192 13.20 -35.36 -14.80
CA THR A 192 13.77 -36.36 -15.72
C THR A 192 15.26 -36.14 -15.88
N ILE A 193 15.97 -37.22 -16.20
CA ILE A 193 17.41 -37.17 -16.38
C ILE A 193 17.82 -36.36 -17.62
N GLY A 194 17.01 -36.44 -18.69
CA GLY A 194 17.18 -35.60 -19.87
C GLY A 194 17.01 -34.12 -19.56
N GLY A 195 16.07 -33.76 -18.68
CA GLY A 195 15.91 -32.39 -18.19
C GLY A 195 17.14 -31.90 -17.41
N TYR A 196 17.72 -32.74 -16.55
CA TYR A 196 18.94 -32.38 -15.83
C TYR A 196 20.16 -32.23 -16.75
N ALA A 197 20.37 -33.17 -17.68
CA ALA A 197 21.47 -33.09 -18.64
C ALA A 197 21.36 -31.86 -19.54
N ALA A 198 20.13 -31.47 -19.92
CA ALA A 198 19.88 -30.22 -20.62
C ALA A 198 20.19 -29.00 -19.74
N TYR A 199 19.87 -29.04 -18.44
CA TYR A 199 20.12 -27.97 -17.48
C TYR A 199 21.61 -27.74 -17.18
N ASN A 200 22.36 -28.83 -16.95
CA ASN A 200 23.76 -28.81 -16.58
C ASN A 200 24.62 -29.52 -17.64
N PRO A 201 25.14 -28.79 -18.65
CA PRO A 201 25.88 -29.39 -19.75
C PRO A 201 27.23 -30.02 -19.34
N ALA A 202 27.72 -29.73 -18.12
CA ALA A 202 28.91 -30.39 -17.58
C ALA A 202 28.66 -31.85 -17.15
N VAL A 203 27.39 -32.28 -17.09
CA VAL A 203 27.00 -33.62 -16.67
C VAL A 203 26.24 -34.32 -17.79
N ALA A 204 26.89 -35.31 -18.40
CA ALA A 204 26.22 -36.27 -19.28
C ALA A 204 25.67 -37.40 -18.41
N VAL A 205 24.44 -37.85 -18.68
CA VAL A 205 23.83 -38.91 -17.88
C VAL A 205 23.29 -40.03 -18.76
N GLY A 206 23.98 -41.17 -18.79
CA GLY A 206 23.50 -42.39 -19.43
C GLY A 206 23.00 -43.39 -18.39
N GLY A 207 21.85 -44.04 -18.60
CA GLY A 207 21.41 -45.18 -17.77
C GLY A 207 21.00 -44.88 -16.31
N TRP A 208 21.02 -43.61 -15.87
CA TRP A 208 20.53 -43.19 -14.55
C TRP A 208 19.14 -42.54 -14.63
N ALA A 209 18.43 -42.54 -13.52
CA ALA A 209 17.18 -41.82 -13.32
C ALA A 209 17.32 -40.74 -12.23
N VAL A 210 16.39 -39.79 -12.23
CA VAL A 210 16.14 -38.95 -11.06
C VAL A 210 15.39 -39.80 -10.05
N GLY A 211 15.93 -39.91 -8.83
CA GLY A 211 15.43 -40.82 -7.82
C GLY A 211 14.28 -40.28 -6.99
N THR A 212 14.30 -40.57 -5.70
CA THR A 212 13.25 -40.19 -4.73
C THR A 212 13.80 -39.58 -3.44
N LEU A 213 15.11 -39.67 -3.19
CA LEU A 213 15.73 -39.13 -1.99
C LEU A 213 16.01 -37.64 -2.19
N THR A 214 15.53 -36.81 -1.28
CA THR A 214 15.78 -35.37 -1.28
C THR A 214 17.02 -35.02 -0.45
N SER A 215 17.87 -34.15 -1.00
CA SER A 215 19.07 -33.59 -0.38
C SER A 215 19.19 -32.10 -0.71
N ALA A 216 20.27 -31.43 -0.30
CA ALA A 216 20.43 -29.98 -0.47
C ALA A 216 20.27 -29.50 -1.93
N GLY A 217 20.61 -30.30 -2.94
CA GLY A 217 20.47 -29.93 -4.35
C GLY A 217 19.21 -30.47 -5.04
N GLY A 218 18.21 -30.91 -4.26
CA GLY A 218 17.01 -31.56 -4.76
C GLY A 218 17.11 -33.08 -4.70
N VAL A 219 16.45 -33.74 -5.65
CA VAL A 219 16.36 -35.20 -5.68
C VAL A 219 17.65 -35.83 -6.19
N ASN A 220 18.09 -36.92 -5.58
CA ASN A 220 19.31 -37.64 -5.95
C ASN A 220 19.23 -38.27 -7.35
N PHE A 221 20.37 -38.71 -7.87
CA PHE A 221 20.41 -39.64 -9.00
C PHE A 221 20.40 -41.07 -8.47
N GLU A 222 19.66 -41.95 -9.12
CA GLU A 222 19.62 -43.37 -8.76
C GLU A 222 19.64 -44.28 -9.97
N LYS A 223 20.05 -45.51 -9.70
CA LYS A 223 20.04 -46.60 -10.65
C LYS A 223 19.57 -47.84 -9.93
N THR A 224 18.52 -48.48 -10.44
CA THR A 224 17.83 -49.61 -9.80
C THR A 224 17.99 -50.91 -10.57
N SER A 225 18.77 -50.89 -11.64
CA SER A 225 19.12 -52.05 -12.47
C SER A 225 20.45 -51.79 -13.18
N ALA A 226 21.11 -52.84 -13.66
CA ALA A 226 22.38 -52.75 -14.40
C ALA A 226 22.21 -52.23 -15.84
N THR A 227 21.38 -51.20 -16.04
CA THR A 227 21.14 -50.56 -17.34
C THR A 227 22.45 -49.94 -17.83
N PRO A 228 23.02 -50.28 -19.00
CA PRO A 228 24.31 -49.71 -19.42
C PRO A 228 24.29 -48.18 -19.49
N GLY A 229 25.37 -47.54 -19.02
CA GLY A 229 25.55 -46.10 -19.12
C GLY A 229 26.00 -45.47 -17.81
N ALA A 230 27.08 -44.69 -17.89
CA ALA A 230 27.61 -43.92 -16.78
C ALA A 230 27.01 -42.51 -16.73
N LEU A 231 26.96 -41.94 -15.54
CA LEU A 231 26.91 -40.51 -15.34
C LEU A 231 28.34 -39.99 -15.44
N VAL A 232 28.58 -39.06 -16.35
CA VAL A 232 29.90 -38.48 -16.61
C VAL A 232 29.88 -37.00 -16.26
N PHE A 233 30.75 -36.59 -15.34
CA PHE A 233 30.95 -35.19 -14.98
C PHE A 233 32.29 -34.68 -15.51
N THR A 234 32.23 -33.55 -16.22
CA THR A 234 33.39 -32.86 -16.80
C THR A 234 33.51 -31.47 -16.15
N PRO A 235 34.33 -31.32 -15.11
CA PRO A 235 34.63 -30.01 -14.52
C PRO A 235 35.29 -29.07 -15.54
N THR A 236 35.08 -27.77 -15.34
CA THR A 236 35.63 -26.70 -16.18
C THR A 236 37.02 -26.25 -15.75
N ASP A 237 37.28 -26.19 -14.44
CA ASP A 237 38.60 -25.88 -13.89
C ASP A 237 39.46 -27.16 -13.79
N PRO A 238 40.79 -27.05 -13.97
CA PRO A 238 41.70 -28.16 -13.70
C PRO A 238 41.60 -28.65 -12.25
N CYS A 239 41.53 -29.97 -12.10
CA CYS A 239 41.41 -30.67 -10.83
C CYS A 239 42.41 -31.83 -10.75
N ASP A 240 42.59 -32.40 -9.57
CA ASP A 240 43.29 -33.68 -9.37
C ASP A 240 42.57 -34.62 -8.40
N VAL A 241 41.41 -34.16 -7.88
CA VAL A 241 40.62 -34.89 -6.90
C VAL A 241 39.12 -34.67 -7.16
N PHE A 242 38.36 -35.76 -7.09
CA PHE A 242 36.91 -35.74 -7.00
C PHE A 242 36.47 -36.26 -5.63
N ASP A 243 35.58 -35.52 -4.96
CA ASP A 243 34.82 -36.04 -3.82
C ASP A 243 33.42 -36.43 -4.31
N VAL A 244 33.12 -37.72 -4.24
CA VAL A 244 31.85 -38.32 -4.66
C VAL A 244 30.99 -38.62 -3.44
N TYR A 245 29.76 -38.10 -3.42
CA TYR A 245 28.85 -38.22 -2.30
C TYR A 245 27.71 -39.19 -2.61
N THR A 246 27.56 -40.22 -1.79
CA THR A 246 26.56 -41.29 -1.96
C THR A 246 25.87 -41.60 -0.62
N VAL A 247 24.99 -42.61 -0.58
CA VAL A 247 24.30 -43.02 0.67
C VAL A 247 24.66 -44.45 1.02
N ASP A 248 25.25 -44.62 2.19
CA ASP A 248 25.31 -45.93 2.84
C ASP A 248 23.94 -46.28 3.41
N GLY A 249 23.59 -47.56 3.40
CA GLY A 249 22.32 -48.04 3.90
C GLY A 249 22.00 -49.46 3.41
N PRO A 250 21.02 -50.12 4.03
CA PRO A 250 20.58 -51.44 3.60
C PRO A 250 19.98 -51.38 2.19
N GLY A 251 20.31 -52.36 1.35
CA GLY A 251 19.78 -52.50 0.00
C GLY A 251 20.49 -51.67 -1.08
N TYR A 252 21.62 -51.02 -0.75
CA TYR A 252 22.47 -50.39 -1.76
C TYR A 252 23.58 -51.34 -2.27
N GLY A 253 23.87 -51.24 -3.57
CA GLY A 253 24.88 -52.02 -4.29
C GLY A 253 26.24 -51.35 -4.40
N THR A 254 27.01 -51.80 -5.38
CA THR A 254 28.36 -51.30 -5.66
C THR A 254 28.37 -50.37 -6.85
N LEU A 255 29.03 -49.22 -6.71
CA LEU A 255 29.32 -48.28 -7.80
C LEU A 255 30.65 -48.63 -8.45
N THR A 256 30.80 -48.32 -9.73
CA THR A 256 32.10 -48.23 -10.41
C THR A 256 32.42 -46.77 -10.69
N ILE A 257 33.67 -46.38 -10.43
CA ILE A 257 34.17 -45.03 -10.66
C ILE A 257 35.42 -45.11 -11.51
N SER A 258 35.44 -44.48 -12.68
CA SER A 258 36.63 -44.31 -13.50
C SER A 258 36.91 -42.84 -13.78
N VAL A 259 38.19 -42.53 -13.97
CA VAL A 259 38.67 -41.21 -14.38
C VAL A 259 39.27 -41.35 -15.78
N ASP A 260 38.88 -40.47 -16.70
CA ASP A 260 39.37 -40.41 -18.09
C ASP A 260 39.30 -41.73 -18.86
N GLY A 261 38.26 -42.53 -18.60
CA GLY A 261 38.11 -43.86 -19.21
C GLY A 261 39.14 -44.89 -18.73
N GLY A 262 39.92 -44.58 -17.69
CA GLY A 262 40.84 -45.51 -17.05
C GLY A 262 40.13 -46.63 -16.29
N THR A 263 40.92 -47.47 -15.61
CA THR A 263 40.40 -48.62 -14.86
C THR A 263 39.42 -48.18 -13.77
N ALA A 264 38.23 -48.77 -13.79
CA ALA A 264 37.20 -48.44 -12.82
C ALA A 264 37.51 -49.05 -11.43
N THR A 265 37.38 -48.22 -10.40
CA THR A 265 37.43 -48.62 -8.99
C THR A 265 36.03 -48.95 -8.50
N GLN A 266 35.89 -50.02 -7.73
CA GLN A 266 34.61 -50.43 -7.16
C GLN A 266 34.42 -49.78 -5.77
N VAL A 267 33.23 -49.22 -5.54
CA VAL A 267 32.86 -48.55 -4.30
C VAL A 267 31.57 -49.15 -3.79
N ALA A 268 31.69 -50.12 -2.87
CA ALA A 268 30.53 -50.74 -2.23
C ALA A 268 29.90 -49.75 -1.25
N GLN A 269 28.60 -49.48 -1.41
CA GLN A 269 27.83 -48.72 -0.44
C GLN A 269 27.51 -49.64 0.73
N ALA A 270 27.91 -49.24 1.95
CA ALA A 270 27.86 -50.13 3.09
C ALA A 270 26.41 -50.44 3.49
N ALA A 271 26.10 -51.72 3.73
CA ALA A 271 24.78 -52.20 4.14
C ALA A 271 24.38 -51.81 5.59
N GLY A 272 25.09 -50.85 6.21
CA GLY A 272 24.92 -50.44 7.59
C GLY A 272 23.82 -49.40 7.80
N ALA A 273 23.92 -48.64 8.90
CA ALA A 273 23.00 -47.52 9.16
C ALA A 273 23.02 -46.52 8.00
N ILE A 274 21.86 -45.92 7.73
CA ILE A 274 21.76 -44.90 6.68
C ILE A 274 22.71 -43.75 7.03
N ALA A 275 23.61 -43.39 6.11
CA ALA A 275 24.58 -42.32 6.31
C ALA A 275 25.04 -41.71 4.98
N ILE A 276 25.52 -40.48 5.01
CA ILE A 276 26.21 -39.88 3.86
C ILE A 276 27.62 -40.47 3.79
N ARG A 277 27.99 -41.02 2.62
CA ARG A 277 29.37 -41.44 2.31
C ARG A 277 30.04 -40.41 1.41
N LYS A 278 31.27 -40.03 1.75
CA LYS A 278 32.19 -39.29 0.86
C LYS A 278 33.31 -40.22 0.41
N THR A 279 33.43 -40.44 -0.89
CA THR A 279 34.53 -41.18 -1.51
C THR A 279 35.45 -40.20 -2.24
N THR A 280 36.71 -40.12 -1.83
CA THR A 280 37.71 -39.25 -2.48
C THR A 280 38.49 -40.05 -3.52
N VAL A 281 38.51 -39.56 -4.76
CA VAL A 281 39.12 -40.20 -5.92
C VAL A 281 40.20 -39.28 -6.47
N ALA A 282 41.45 -39.75 -6.49
CA ALA A 282 42.57 -39.03 -7.08
C ALA A 282 42.65 -39.32 -8.59
N THR A 283 42.94 -38.29 -9.40
CA THR A 283 43.18 -38.45 -10.85
C THR A 283 44.64 -38.76 -11.17
N GLY A 284 45.54 -38.55 -10.19
CA GLY A 284 46.99 -38.80 -10.29
C GLY A 284 47.82 -37.55 -10.60
N ALA A 285 47.27 -36.56 -11.30
CA ALA A 285 47.94 -35.29 -11.61
C ALA A 285 46.93 -34.15 -11.83
N MET A 286 47.39 -32.90 -11.76
CA MET A 286 46.57 -31.74 -12.10
C MET A 286 46.27 -31.71 -13.60
N GLY A 287 44.99 -31.62 -13.98
CA GLY A 287 44.62 -31.59 -15.39
C GLY A 287 43.13 -31.36 -15.65
N ALA A 288 42.77 -31.34 -16.93
CA ALA A 288 41.38 -31.49 -17.33
C ALA A 288 41.03 -32.97 -17.27
N HIS A 289 40.02 -33.31 -16.46
CA HIS A 289 39.63 -34.70 -16.21
C HIS A 289 38.13 -34.86 -16.35
N THR A 290 37.71 -36.10 -16.59
CA THR A 290 36.32 -36.54 -16.51
C THR A 290 36.20 -37.66 -15.49
N ILE A 291 35.11 -37.66 -14.72
CA ILE A 291 34.77 -38.76 -13.83
C ILE A 291 33.48 -39.44 -14.32
N ALA A 292 33.53 -40.75 -14.48
CA ALA A 292 32.39 -41.57 -14.87
C ALA A 292 31.97 -42.47 -13.70
N ILE A 293 30.68 -42.45 -13.38
CA ILE A 293 30.07 -43.25 -12.31
C ILE A 293 28.99 -44.15 -12.90
N ASP A 294 29.11 -45.44 -12.66
CA ASP A 294 28.16 -46.46 -13.10
C ASP A 294 27.82 -47.42 -11.94
N SER A 295 26.83 -48.29 -12.13
CA SER A 295 26.51 -49.41 -11.24
C SER A 295 27.32 -50.64 -11.65
N LEU A 296 27.98 -51.30 -10.69
CA LEU A 296 28.64 -52.58 -10.94
C LEU A 296 27.62 -53.70 -11.17
N ASP A 297 26.54 -53.70 -10.40
CA ASP A 297 25.54 -54.75 -10.32
C ASP A 297 24.12 -54.18 -10.42
N ALA A 298 23.11 -55.06 -10.46
CA ALA A 298 21.72 -54.65 -10.62
C ALA A 298 21.07 -54.11 -9.33
N THR A 299 21.80 -54.07 -8.22
CA THR A 299 21.30 -53.56 -6.94
C THR A 299 21.22 -52.04 -6.99
N LYS A 300 20.27 -51.47 -6.25
CA LYS A 300 20.07 -50.03 -6.21
C LYS A 300 21.36 -49.30 -5.82
N VAL A 301 21.75 -48.29 -6.55
CA VAL A 301 22.81 -47.34 -6.16
C VAL A 301 22.32 -45.91 -6.31
N ASN A 302 22.98 -45.00 -5.62
CA ASN A 302 22.59 -43.61 -5.60
C ASN A 302 23.80 -42.68 -5.58
N LEU A 303 23.61 -41.49 -6.14
CA LEU A 303 24.58 -40.42 -6.16
C LEU A 303 23.88 -39.14 -5.70
N LEU A 304 24.42 -38.54 -4.63
CA LEU A 304 23.94 -37.27 -4.10
C LEU A 304 24.59 -36.09 -4.81
N GLY A 305 25.88 -36.18 -5.12
CA GLY A 305 26.63 -35.10 -5.77
C GLY A 305 28.11 -35.40 -5.94
N ILE A 306 28.80 -34.51 -6.66
CA ILE A 306 30.24 -34.57 -6.90
C ILE A 306 30.82 -33.17 -6.74
N ILE A 307 32.02 -33.10 -6.15
CA ILE A 307 32.84 -31.89 -6.09
C ILE A 307 34.19 -32.21 -6.74
N ALA A 308 34.58 -31.44 -7.77
CA ALA A 308 35.94 -31.44 -8.29
C ALA A 308 36.79 -30.41 -7.54
N ARG A 309 37.98 -30.79 -7.10
CA ARG A 309 38.89 -29.92 -6.36
C ARG A 309 40.35 -30.23 -6.68
N SER A 310 41.23 -29.43 -6.07
CA SER A 310 42.66 -29.48 -6.33
C SER A 310 43.46 -29.63 -5.04
N THR A 311 44.44 -30.52 -5.02
CA THR A 311 45.38 -30.62 -3.89
C THR A 311 46.33 -29.44 -3.85
N THR A 312 46.65 -28.82 -4.99
CA THR A 312 47.65 -27.75 -5.13
C THR A 312 47.05 -26.34 -5.25
N ILE A 313 45.92 -26.17 -5.93
CA ILE A 313 45.23 -24.89 -6.13
C ILE A 313 43.97 -24.86 -5.28
N LYS A 314 44.05 -24.21 -4.13
CA LYS A 314 42.87 -24.04 -3.27
C LYS A 314 41.91 -23.01 -3.82
N ARG A 315 40.62 -23.31 -3.73
CA ARG A 315 39.55 -22.46 -4.26
C ARG A 315 38.41 -22.32 -3.27
N MET A 316 37.65 -21.23 -3.42
CA MET A 316 36.30 -21.11 -2.94
C MET A 316 35.40 -21.94 -3.87
N ILE A 317 34.97 -23.10 -3.39
CA ILE A 317 34.06 -24.02 -4.06
C ILE A 317 32.64 -23.55 -3.76
N ILE A 318 31.98 -23.02 -4.78
CA ILE A 318 30.64 -22.46 -4.66
C ILE A 318 29.62 -23.49 -5.15
N ILE A 319 28.85 -24.03 -4.21
CA ILE A 319 27.86 -25.08 -4.44
C ILE A 319 26.50 -24.42 -4.66
N ASN A 320 25.94 -24.55 -5.87
CA ASN A 320 24.57 -24.14 -6.13
C ASN A 320 23.59 -25.25 -5.70
N ALA A 321 22.80 -24.97 -4.68
CA ALA A 321 21.78 -25.84 -4.13
C ALA A 321 20.37 -25.25 -4.35
N GLY A 322 20.17 -24.47 -5.42
CA GLY A 322 18.88 -23.99 -5.84
C GLY A 322 18.01 -25.10 -6.44
N VAL A 323 16.77 -25.21 -5.99
CA VAL A 323 15.86 -26.28 -6.42
C VAL A 323 14.55 -25.72 -6.95
N ARG A 324 14.18 -26.11 -8.18
CA ARG A 324 12.97 -25.62 -8.83
C ARG A 324 11.73 -25.92 -8.00
N GLY A 325 10.99 -24.86 -7.66
CA GLY A 325 9.70 -24.94 -6.99
C GLY A 325 9.75 -25.19 -5.48
N TRP A 326 10.94 -25.25 -4.88
CA TRP A 326 11.06 -25.45 -3.43
C TRP A 326 10.75 -24.19 -2.64
N ALA A 327 10.01 -24.36 -1.54
CA ALA A 327 9.73 -23.38 -0.51
C ALA A 327 10.62 -23.64 0.73
N ALA A 328 10.58 -22.78 1.74
CA ALA A 328 11.31 -23.01 3.00
C ALA A 328 10.93 -24.34 3.68
N SER A 329 9.68 -24.79 3.52
CA SER A 329 9.21 -26.09 4.02
C SER A 329 9.92 -27.30 3.41
N ASP A 330 10.47 -27.18 2.21
CA ASP A 330 11.16 -28.29 1.54
C ASP A 330 12.58 -28.47 2.05
N TRP A 331 13.16 -27.42 2.63
CA TRP A 331 14.44 -27.45 3.32
C TRP A 331 14.37 -28.01 4.74
N LYS A 332 13.24 -28.62 5.11
CA LYS A 332 13.06 -29.24 6.43
C LYS A 332 13.98 -30.45 6.62
N GLY A 333 14.37 -30.67 7.88
CA GLY A 333 14.97 -31.93 8.29
C GLY A 333 13.92 -33.03 8.33
N VAL A 334 14.06 -34.06 7.50
CA VAL A 334 13.47 -35.37 7.79
C VAL A 334 14.47 -36.19 8.60
N SER A 335 14.05 -37.29 9.23
CA SER A 335 14.83 -38.17 10.12
C SER A 335 16.06 -38.83 9.48
N GLN A 336 16.42 -38.48 8.25
CA GLN A 336 17.47 -39.11 7.47
C GLN A 336 18.73 -38.22 7.38
N PRO A 337 19.94 -38.80 7.48
CA PRO A 337 21.19 -38.02 7.43
C PRO A 337 21.43 -37.23 6.15
N TYR A 338 20.84 -37.64 5.01
CA TYR A 338 20.97 -36.95 3.72
C TYR A 338 19.86 -35.92 3.44
N ALA A 339 18.93 -35.71 4.38
CA ALA A 339 17.86 -34.72 4.24
C ALA A 339 18.44 -33.33 3.92
N PRO A 340 17.70 -32.42 3.26
CA PRO A 340 18.24 -31.14 2.80
C PRO A 340 19.03 -30.36 3.87
N SER A 341 18.42 -30.08 5.03
CA SER A 341 19.11 -29.38 6.14
C SER A 341 20.26 -30.19 6.74
N SER A 342 20.12 -31.51 6.86
CA SER A 342 21.20 -32.38 7.36
C SER A 342 22.41 -32.38 6.43
N MET A 343 22.17 -32.33 5.11
CA MET A 343 23.21 -32.25 4.10
C MET A 343 23.91 -30.87 4.13
N LEU A 344 23.18 -29.78 4.38
CA LEU A 344 23.79 -28.46 4.62
C LEU A 344 24.76 -28.51 5.80
N ALA A 345 24.33 -29.11 6.93
CA ALA A 345 25.18 -29.27 8.10
C ALA A 345 26.39 -30.17 7.84
N TYR A 346 26.21 -31.25 7.06
CA TYR A 346 27.29 -32.18 6.69
C TYR A 346 28.35 -31.53 5.80
N LEU A 347 27.94 -30.74 4.81
CA LEU A 347 28.86 -30.02 3.92
C LEU A 347 29.59 -28.87 4.63
N ALA A 348 29.04 -28.39 5.75
CA ALA A 348 29.65 -27.40 6.63
C ALA A 348 30.22 -26.18 5.89
N PRO A 349 29.41 -25.45 5.09
CA PRO A 349 29.90 -24.29 4.35
C PRO A 349 30.38 -23.19 5.30
N HIS A 350 31.36 -22.39 4.87
CA HIS A 350 31.88 -21.24 5.63
C HIS A 350 31.06 -19.96 5.38
N GLY A 351 30.34 -19.92 4.26
CA GLY A 351 29.42 -18.84 3.91
C GLY A 351 28.22 -19.40 3.14
N ALA A 352 27.05 -18.78 3.29
CA ALA A 352 25.87 -19.18 2.55
C ALA A 352 25.00 -17.99 2.17
N ASP A 353 24.51 -17.98 0.94
CA ASP A 353 23.34 -17.18 0.56
C ASP A 353 22.07 -18.02 0.67
N VAL A 354 21.01 -17.44 1.22
CA VAL A 354 19.71 -18.09 1.36
C VAL A 354 18.65 -17.25 0.64
N ALA A 355 18.06 -17.80 -0.41
CA ALA A 355 17.11 -17.14 -1.29
C ALA A 355 15.83 -17.98 -1.45
N LEU A 356 14.86 -17.74 -0.57
CA LEU A 356 13.58 -18.42 -0.46
C LEU A 356 12.46 -17.39 -0.26
N GLY A 357 11.20 -17.81 -0.33
CA GLY A 357 10.04 -16.94 -0.10
C GLY A 357 9.09 -16.78 -1.29
N ILE A 358 9.55 -17.02 -2.52
CA ILE A 358 8.68 -16.93 -3.71
C ILE A 358 7.65 -18.05 -3.70
N ASN A 359 8.11 -19.30 -3.58
CA ASN A 359 7.20 -20.45 -3.58
C ASN A 359 6.35 -20.53 -2.31
N ASP A 360 6.81 -19.90 -1.23
CA ASP A 360 6.13 -19.82 0.06
C ASP A 360 4.88 -18.93 0.02
N PHE A 361 4.86 -17.89 -0.82
CA PHE A 361 3.79 -16.88 -0.83
C PHE A 361 3.22 -16.54 -2.23
N ARG A 362 3.59 -17.27 -3.27
CA ARG A 362 2.91 -17.18 -4.58
C ARG A 362 1.53 -17.84 -4.57
N ASP A 363 0.85 -17.75 -5.71
CA ASP A 363 -0.55 -18.13 -5.93
C ASP A 363 -1.16 -19.23 -5.05
N GLY A 364 -2.17 -18.85 -4.26
CA GLY A 364 -2.99 -19.73 -3.44
C GLY A 364 -2.40 -20.09 -2.08
N SER A 365 -1.23 -19.54 -1.72
CA SER A 365 -0.60 -19.83 -0.43
C SER A 365 -1.40 -19.28 0.75
N THR A 366 -1.66 -20.16 1.73
CA THR A 366 -2.27 -19.83 3.03
C THR A 366 -1.24 -19.76 4.16
N LEU A 367 0.06 -19.80 3.83
CA LEU A 367 1.14 -19.80 4.81
C LEU A 367 1.12 -18.51 5.63
N THR A 368 1.24 -18.59 6.95
CA THR A 368 1.34 -17.40 7.80
C THR A 368 2.80 -16.95 7.95
N GLU A 369 3.01 -15.66 8.23
CA GLU A 369 4.35 -15.13 8.55
C GLU A 369 5.04 -15.96 9.66
N ALA A 370 4.31 -16.30 10.73
CA ALA A 370 4.84 -17.09 11.84
C ALA A 370 5.29 -18.50 11.39
N SER A 371 4.54 -19.12 10.48
CA SER A 371 4.89 -20.44 9.94
C SER A 371 6.11 -20.36 9.02
N PHE A 372 6.20 -19.32 8.19
CA PHE A 372 7.37 -19.08 7.35
C PHE A 372 8.62 -18.84 8.18
N ARG A 373 8.55 -18.01 9.24
CA ARG A 373 9.66 -17.80 10.18
C ARG A 373 10.14 -19.12 10.80
N THR A 374 9.21 -19.99 11.19
CA THR A 374 9.53 -21.32 11.74
C THR A 374 10.24 -22.20 10.72
N GLN A 375 9.79 -22.20 9.46
CA GLN A 375 10.42 -22.98 8.40
C GLN A 375 11.83 -22.46 8.06
N MET A 376 11.99 -21.14 7.96
CA MET A 376 13.30 -20.51 7.74
C MET A 376 14.28 -20.80 8.88
N GLN A 377 13.80 -20.88 10.13
CA GLN A 377 14.65 -21.22 11.27
C GLN A 377 15.34 -22.59 11.13
N VAL A 378 14.70 -23.57 10.46
CA VAL A 378 15.31 -24.88 10.21
C VAL A 378 16.55 -24.75 9.31
N VAL A 379 16.49 -23.88 8.30
CA VAL A 379 17.64 -23.59 7.42
C VAL A 379 18.74 -22.90 8.20
N PHE A 380 18.38 -21.95 9.06
CA PHE A 380 19.35 -21.21 9.88
C PHE A 380 20.06 -22.12 10.87
N ASP A 381 19.33 -23.01 11.54
CA ASP A 381 19.89 -23.93 12.51
C ASP A 381 20.89 -24.91 11.88
N ALA A 382 20.67 -25.29 10.62
CA ALA A 382 21.59 -26.14 9.87
C ALA A 382 22.89 -25.44 9.46
N LEU A 383 22.87 -24.11 9.28
CA LEU A 383 23.99 -23.34 8.73
C LEU A 383 24.73 -22.52 9.79
N LYS A 384 24.04 -21.98 10.81
CA LYS A 384 24.58 -20.95 11.71
C LYS A 384 25.77 -21.40 12.55
N SER A 385 26.03 -22.70 12.66
CA SER A 385 27.21 -23.24 13.35
C SER A 385 28.47 -23.22 12.49
N THR A 386 28.34 -23.22 11.17
CA THR A 386 29.45 -23.38 10.21
C THR A 386 29.61 -22.19 9.26
N ALA A 387 28.52 -21.53 8.88
CA ALA A 387 28.49 -20.48 7.86
C ALA A 387 28.26 -19.07 8.44
N ASP A 388 28.82 -18.06 7.76
CA ASP A 388 28.25 -16.70 7.77
C ASP A 388 27.09 -16.64 6.76
N ILE A 389 25.92 -16.20 7.20
CA ILE A 389 24.69 -16.28 6.39
C ILE A 389 24.31 -14.92 5.84
N VAL A 390 23.95 -14.87 4.56
CA VAL A 390 23.28 -13.73 3.91
C VAL A 390 21.91 -14.17 3.42
N LEU A 391 20.88 -13.51 3.92
CA LEU A 391 19.54 -13.67 3.38
C LEU A 391 19.40 -12.78 2.15
N ARG A 392 18.97 -13.36 1.04
CA ARG A 392 18.65 -12.64 -0.18
C ARG A 392 17.14 -12.49 -0.25
N GLY A 393 16.65 -11.26 -0.29
CA GLY A 393 15.22 -11.01 -0.54
C GLY A 393 14.79 -11.66 -1.87
N PRO A 394 13.52 -12.07 -2.00
CA PRO A 394 13.02 -12.59 -3.27
C PRO A 394 13.12 -11.51 -4.34
N ASN A 395 13.28 -11.88 -5.62
CA ASN A 395 12.92 -10.94 -6.67
C ASN A 395 11.40 -10.74 -6.65
N ASP A 396 10.96 -9.59 -7.14
CA ASP A 396 9.53 -9.36 -7.29
C ASP A 396 8.96 -10.23 -8.41
N ILE A 397 7.66 -10.52 -8.32
CA ILE A 397 6.92 -11.36 -9.28
C ILE A 397 5.69 -10.61 -9.78
N SER A 398 5.05 -11.13 -10.82
CA SER A 398 3.81 -10.54 -11.34
C SER A 398 2.79 -10.38 -10.22
N PRO A 399 2.10 -9.23 -10.11
CA PRO A 399 1.03 -9.03 -9.14
C PRO A 399 -0.08 -10.09 -9.24
N ALA A 400 -0.30 -10.62 -10.45
CA ALA A 400 -1.24 -11.71 -10.68
C ALA A 400 -0.77 -13.04 -10.07
N SER A 401 0.54 -13.20 -9.87
CA SER A 401 1.19 -14.36 -9.27
C SER A 401 1.52 -14.19 -7.77
N SER A 402 1.22 -13.02 -7.20
CA SER A 402 1.48 -12.64 -5.80
C SER A 402 0.19 -12.58 -4.98
N ASN A 403 -0.67 -13.60 -5.06
CA ASN A 403 -1.96 -13.62 -4.36
C ASN A 403 -1.96 -14.39 -3.02
N GLY A 404 -0.79 -14.71 -2.47
CA GLY A 404 -0.66 -15.29 -1.13
C GLY A 404 -0.96 -14.28 -0.01
N THR A 405 -0.79 -14.73 1.23
CA THR A 405 -0.99 -13.91 2.44
C THR A 405 -0.02 -12.74 2.58
N LEU A 406 1.17 -12.81 1.97
CA LEU A 406 2.18 -11.76 1.92
C LEU A 406 2.62 -11.50 0.48
N THR A 407 2.85 -10.24 0.14
CA THR A 407 3.49 -9.81 -1.13
C THR A 407 5.01 -10.03 -1.08
N MET A 408 5.70 -10.10 -2.23
CA MET A 408 7.16 -10.29 -2.25
C MET A 408 7.94 -9.20 -1.50
N PRO A 409 7.57 -7.91 -1.56
CA PRO A 409 8.17 -6.89 -0.69
C PRO A 409 7.97 -7.16 0.80
N GLN A 410 6.80 -7.66 1.21
CA GLN A 410 6.53 -8.04 2.61
C GLN A 410 7.34 -9.29 3.02
N VAL A 411 7.53 -10.26 2.12
CA VAL A 411 8.41 -11.40 2.36
C VAL A 411 9.86 -10.95 2.54
N GLY A 412 10.33 -10.04 1.68
CA GLY A 412 11.65 -9.41 1.81
C GLY A 412 11.81 -8.72 3.17
N ALA A 413 10.79 -8.02 3.63
CA ALA A 413 10.75 -7.38 4.94
C ALA A 413 10.84 -8.37 6.12
N VAL A 414 10.12 -9.50 6.04
CA VAL A 414 10.21 -10.57 7.04
C VAL A 414 11.63 -11.14 7.09
N LEU A 415 12.22 -11.44 5.93
CA LEU A 415 13.61 -11.92 5.85
C LEU A 415 14.61 -10.91 6.42
N TYR A 416 14.43 -9.61 6.18
CA TYR A 416 15.26 -8.57 6.80
C TYR A 416 15.15 -8.58 8.34
N SER A 417 13.93 -8.65 8.88
CA SER A 417 13.68 -8.76 10.33
C SER A 417 14.34 -10.02 10.91
N MET A 418 14.28 -11.15 10.21
CA MET A 418 14.96 -12.38 10.63
C MET A 418 16.49 -12.24 10.59
N ALA A 419 17.05 -11.66 9.52
CA ALA A 419 18.49 -11.46 9.40
C ALA A 419 19.03 -10.58 10.53
N THR A 420 18.36 -9.45 10.79
CA THR A 420 18.75 -8.52 11.87
C THR A 420 18.67 -9.18 13.25
N THR A 421 17.62 -9.95 13.51
CA THR A 421 17.45 -10.68 14.78
C THR A 421 18.57 -11.72 15.00
N GLN A 422 19.00 -12.39 13.94
CA GLN A 422 20.01 -13.45 14.01
C GLN A 422 21.45 -12.94 13.82
N GLY A 423 21.63 -11.66 13.49
CA GLY A 423 22.93 -11.09 13.14
C GLY A 423 23.48 -11.55 11.78
N PHE A 424 22.61 -11.89 10.84
CA PHE A 424 22.96 -12.28 9.46
C PHE A 424 23.03 -11.05 8.53
N GLY A 425 23.64 -11.23 7.37
CA GLY A 425 23.58 -10.26 6.28
C GLY A 425 22.23 -10.31 5.58
N TYR A 426 21.85 -9.20 4.92
CA TYR A 426 20.66 -9.17 4.10
C TYR A 426 20.86 -8.31 2.85
N ILE A 427 20.35 -8.79 1.71
CA ILE A 427 20.30 -8.06 0.44
C ILE A 427 18.85 -7.86 0.02
N ASP A 428 18.45 -6.60 -0.11
CA ASP A 428 17.18 -6.21 -0.72
C ASP A 428 17.29 -6.35 -2.25
N THR A 429 16.87 -7.50 -2.77
CA THR A 429 16.90 -7.77 -4.20
C THR A 429 15.94 -6.87 -4.97
N ILE A 430 14.75 -6.57 -4.43
CA ILE A 430 13.76 -5.72 -5.11
C ILE A 430 14.26 -4.28 -5.16
N GLY A 431 14.80 -3.76 -4.05
CA GLY A 431 15.43 -2.44 -4.03
C GLY A 431 16.63 -2.33 -4.96
N ALA A 432 17.44 -3.39 -5.09
CA ALA A 432 18.62 -3.40 -5.95
C ALA A 432 18.30 -3.56 -7.45
N MET A 433 17.25 -4.33 -7.78
CA MET A 433 16.98 -4.76 -9.15
C MET A 433 15.71 -4.15 -9.76
N GLY A 434 14.82 -3.59 -8.94
CA GLY A 434 13.51 -3.08 -9.32
C GLY A 434 12.37 -4.07 -9.05
N ASP A 435 11.15 -3.54 -9.05
CA ASP A 435 9.91 -4.30 -8.98
C ASP A 435 9.62 -5.07 -10.28
N TYR A 436 8.61 -5.93 -10.26
CA TYR A 436 8.28 -6.76 -11.42
C TYR A 436 7.97 -5.92 -12.65
N THR A 437 7.21 -4.84 -12.50
CA THR A 437 6.82 -3.95 -13.61
C THR A 437 8.06 -3.36 -14.28
N THR A 438 9.01 -2.87 -13.49
CA THR A 438 10.27 -2.29 -13.96
C THR A 438 11.10 -3.33 -14.70
N VAL A 439 11.30 -4.51 -14.10
CA VAL A 439 12.12 -5.58 -14.67
C VAL A 439 11.47 -6.16 -15.93
N ASN A 440 10.16 -6.33 -15.94
CA ASN A 440 9.41 -6.83 -17.08
C ASN A 440 9.41 -5.83 -18.25
N ASN A 441 9.23 -4.54 -17.99
CA ASN A 441 9.31 -3.50 -19.02
C ASN A 441 10.71 -3.39 -19.64
N ALA A 442 11.75 -3.71 -18.87
CA ALA A 442 13.12 -3.85 -19.38
C ALA A 442 13.34 -5.15 -20.19
N GLY A 443 12.30 -5.97 -20.38
CA GLY A 443 12.37 -7.24 -21.10
C GLY A 443 13.09 -8.36 -20.34
N ASN A 444 13.36 -8.16 -19.03
CA ASN A 444 14.19 -9.02 -18.21
C ASN A 444 13.41 -10.08 -17.42
N MET A 445 12.10 -10.24 -17.65
CA MET A 445 11.31 -11.37 -17.14
C MET A 445 11.10 -12.41 -18.23
N TYR A 446 11.29 -13.69 -17.90
CA TYR A 446 11.02 -14.83 -18.77
C TYR A 446 9.53 -15.22 -18.70
N ASP A 447 9.02 -15.33 -17.48
CA ASP A 447 7.63 -15.57 -17.17
C ASP A 447 7.21 -14.68 -15.98
N ASN A 448 6.02 -14.91 -15.42
CA ASN A 448 5.48 -14.13 -14.32
C ASN A 448 6.30 -14.22 -13.01
N LEU A 449 7.27 -15.12 -12.92
CA LEU A 449 8.02 -15.41 -11.69
C LEU A 449 9.53 -15.27 -11.88
N HIS A 450 10.05 -15.71 -13.03
CA HIS A 450 11.46 -15.96 -13.26
C HIS A 450 12.10 -14.88 -14.13
N PRO A 451 13.20 -14.26 -13.68
CA PRO A 451 13.98 -13.35 -14.51
C PRO A 451 14.74 -14.06 -15.65
N LYS A 452 15.12 -13.30 -16.67
CA LYS A 452 16.02 -13.75 -17.76
C LYS A 452 17.49 -13.66 -17.35
N ARG A 453 18.37 -14.24 -18.18
CA ARG A 453 19.83 -14.20 -18.02
C ARG A 453 20.40 -12.82 -17.63
N ALA A 454 19.95 -11.75 -18.28
CA ALA A 454 20.45 -10.40 -18.04
C ALA A 454 20.25 -9.90 -16.59
N TYR A 455 19.18 -10.34 -15.94
CA TYR A 455 18.92 -10.07 -14.53
C TYR A 455 19.99 -10.72 -13.64
N TYR A 456 20.25 -12.01 -13.86
CA TYR A 456 21.26 -12.78 -13.11
C TYR A 456 22.69 -12.25 -13.32
N THR A 457 23.00 -11.79 -14.53
CA THR A 457 24.29 -11.12 -14.86
C THR A 457 24.52 -9.88 -14.00
N SER A 458 23.45 -9.22 -13.57
CA SER A 458 23.51 -8.00 -12.74
C SER A 458 23.48 -8.33 -11.24
N LEU A 459 22.60 -9.25 -10.82
CA LEU A 459 22.43 -9.62 -9.42
C LEU A 459 23.65 -10.34 -8.82
N GLY A 460 24.28 -11.26 -9.56
CA GLY A 460 25.44 -12.00 -9.06
C GLY A 460 26.60 -11.10 -8.62
N PRO A 461 27.03 -10.12 -9.43
CA PRO A 461 28.05 -9.16 -9.01
C PRO A 461 27.64 -8.28 -7.83
N ILE A 462 26.36 -7.90 -7.69
CA ILE A 462 25.86 -7.15 -6.54
C ILE A 462 26.03 -7.97 -5.26
N LEU A 463 25.62 -9.23 -5.27
CA LEU A 463 25.79 -10.15 -4.15
C LEU A 463 27.27 -10.31 -3.77
N ALA A 464 28.13 -10.65 -4.72
CA ALA A 464 29.55 -10.85 -4.43
C ALA A 464 30.25 -9.56 -3.93
N ASN A 465 29.84 -8.38 -4.40
CA ASN A 465 30.38 -7.11 -3.90
C ASN A 465 29.94 -6.80 -2.47
N TYR A 466 28.68 -7.10 -2.14
CA TYR A 466 28.15 -6.98 -0.78
C TYR A 466 28.97 -7.86 0.17
N GLU A 467 29.17 -9.12 -0.21
CA GLU A 467 29.88 -10.10 0.60
C GLU A 467 31.38 -9.78 0.72
N ASP A 468 32.05 -9.38 -0.37
CA ASP A 468 33.43 -8.91 -0.31
C ASP A 468 33.60 -7.71 0.63
N ALA A 469 32.62 -6.80 0.67
CA ALA A 469 32.62 -5.70 1.62
C ALA A 469 32.50 -6.20 3.07
N ALA A 470 31.60 -7.15 3.34
CA ALA A 470 31.42 -7.77 4.65
C ALA A 470 32.65 -8.58 5.10
N ILE A 471 33.38 -9.19 4.16
CA ILE A 471 34.65 -9.88 4.38
C ILE A 471 35.77 -8.88 4.74
N ARG A 472 35.88 -7.75 4.01
CA ARG A 472 37.04 -6.84 4.13
C ARG A 472 36.93 -5.76 5.22
N ARG A 473 35.74 -5.30 5.58
CA ARG A 473 35.56 -3.99 6.27
C ARG A 473 34.90 -4.01 7.64
N GLY A 474 34.55 -5.17 8.19
CA GLY A 474 33.95 -5.20 9.52
C GLY A 474 32.56 -4.54 9.59
N GLY A 475 31.78 -4.59 8.52
CA GLY A 475 30.37 -4.16 8.53
C GLY A 475 29.86 -3.70 7.16
N TYR A 476 28.83 -4.36 6.65
CA TYR A 476 27.91 -3.76 5.68
C TYR A 476 26.51 -3.66 6.30
N SER A 477 25.87 -2.51 6.08
CA SER A 477 24.52 -2.22 6.53
C SER A 477 23.46 -2.83 5.62
N PRO A 478 22.57 -3.70 6.10
CA PRO A 478 21.37 -3.97 5.34
C PRO A 478 20.45 -2.74 5.47
N VAL A 479 20.10 -2.12 4.34
CA VAL A 479 19.04 -1.10 4.33
C VAL A 479 17.72 -1.79 4.64
N ALA A 480 17.13 -1.43 5.77
CA ALA A 480 15.74 -1.77 6.06
C ALA A 480 14.90 -1.16 4.94
N PRO A 481 13.97 -1.90 4.30
CA PRO A 481 12.95 -1.24 3.51
C PRO A 481 12.24 -0.26 4.45
N THR A 482 12.31 1.03 4.11
CA THR A 482 11.74 2.07 4.95
C THR A 482 10.21 1.91 4.91
N PRO A 483 9.53 1.61 6.04
CA PRO A 483 8.09 1.46 6.04
C PRO A 483 7.43 2.74 5.54
N THR A 484 6.34 2.65 4.80
CA THR A 484 5.45 3.79 4.51
C THR A 484 4.29 3.71 5.48
N VAL A 485 4.06 4.77 6.24
CA VAL A 485 2.97 4.87 7.22
C VAL A 485 1.87 5.76 6.66
N SER A 486 0.64 5.27 6.66
CA SER A 486 -0.55 5.94 6.16
C SER A 486 -1.67 5.93 7.20
N LEU A 487 -2.41 7.03 7.27
CA LEU A 487 -3.63 7.18 8.04
C LEU A 487 -4.85 6.75 7.21
N SER A 488 -5.86 6.19 7.87
CA SER A 488 -7.16 5.91 7.26
C SER A 488 -7.84 7.20 6.78
N ALA A 489 -8.79 7.08 5.85
CA ALA A 489 -9.57 8.20 5.36
C ALA A 489 -10.32 8.95 6.49
N GLY A 490 -10.70 10.20 6.20
CA GLY A 490 -11.47 11.04 7.10
C GLY A 490 -12.86 10.46 7.42
N GLN A 491 -13.44 10.94 8.52
CA GLN A 491 -14.76 10.52 8.99
C GLN A 491 -15.69 11.72 9.12
N SER A 492 -16.98 11.51 8.86
CA SER A 492 -18.05 12.48 9.11
C SER A 492 -19.14 11.78 9.90
N LYS A 493 -19.50 12.32 11.07
CA LYS A 493 -20.51 11.74 11.97
C LYS A 493 -21.29 12.86 12.64
N ALA A 494 -22.55 12.57 12.96
CA ALA A 494 -23.31 13.37 13.93
C ALA A 494 -22.60 13.37 15.28
N GLU A 495 -22.61 14.49 16.00
CA GLU A 495 -22.03 14.59 17.35
C GLU A 495 -22.85 13.79 18.38
N GLY A 496 -24.17 13.79 18.20
CA GLY A 496 -25.14 13.10 19.05
C GLY A 496 -25.49 13.91 20.30
N ASN A 497 -26.64 13.62 20.89
CA ASN A 497 -27.24 14.48 21.92
C ASN A 497 -26.58 14.41 23.33
N SER A 498 -25.67 13.45 23.55
CA SER A 498 -24.99 13.24 24.84
C SER A 498 -23.85 12.22 24.71
N GLY A 499 -22.89 12.27 25.64
CA GLY A 499 -21.82 11.28 25.72
C GLY A 499 -20.69 11.55 24.73
N ALA A 500 -20.00 10.49 24.31
CA ALA A 500 -18.83 10.62 23.44
C ALA A 500 -19.04 9.93 22.09
N THR A 501 -18.84 10.67 21.00
CA THR A 501 -18.77 10.13 19.65
C THR A 501 -17.31 9.95 19.25
N LEU A 502 -16.88 8.69 19.06
CA LEU A 502 -15.49 8.36 18.76
C LEU A 502 -15.18 8.43 17.27
N TYR A 503 -14.17 9.22 16.93
CA TYR A 503 -13.53 9.27 15.62
C TYR A 503 -12.24 8.45 15.65
N THR A 504 -12.31 7.19 15.22
CA THR A 504 -11.18 6.24 15.28
C THR A 504 -10.38 6.27 14.00
N TYR A 505 -9.12 6.66 14.06
CA TYR A 505 -8.20 6.66 12.92
C TYR A 505 -7.23 5.48 13.00
N THR A 506 -7.17 4.69 11.93
CA THR A 506 -6.24 3.57 11.82
C THR A 506 -4.97 4.03 11.11
N VAL A 507 -3.83 3.76 11.72
CA VAL A 507 -2.51 3.91 11.12
C VAL A 507 -2.05 2.57 10.58
N THR A 508 -1.70 2.52 9.31
CA THR A 508 -1.20 1.32 8.63
C THR A 508 0.22 1.56 8.16
N ARG A 509 1.11 0.58 8.31
CA ARG A 509 2.46 0.60 7.74
C ARG A 509 2.64 -0.48 6.66
N SER A 510 3.43 -0.17 5.63
CA SER A 510 3.62 -1.05 4.46
C SER A 510 4.37 -2.36 4.76
N VAL A 511 5.20 -2.38 5.80
CA VAL A 511 5.98 -3.54 6.22
C VAL A 511 6.00 -3.67 7.75
N SER A 512 6.09 -4.91 8.26
CA SER A 512 6.05 -5.23 9.70
C SER A 512 7.42 -5.16 10.40
N ILE A 513 8.39 -4.41 9.87
CA ILE A 513 9.78 -4.39 10.38
C ILE A 513 9.97 -3.36 11.49
N GLY A 514 10.56 -3.81 12.59
CA GLY A 514 10.98 -2.98 13.71
C GLY A 514 9.79 -2.47 14.51
N ALA A 515 10.01 -2.08 15.77
CA ALA A 515 9.02 -1.28 16.48
C ALA A 515 9.12 0.16 15.97
N ILE A 516 7.99 0.76 15.57
CA ILE A 516 7.92 2.19 15.25
C ILE A 516 6.98 2.90 16.22
N ASN A 517 7.31 4.14 16.55
CA ASN A 517 6.43 5.02 17.28
C ASN A 517 5.96 6.11 16.33
N VAL A 518 4.65 6.22 16.13
CA VAL A 518 4.03 7.16 15.18
C VAL A 518 3.43 8.34 15.95
N PRO A 519 4.17 9.46 16.11
CA PRO A 519 3.59 10.68 16.65
C PRO A 519 2.46 11.18 15.75
N TRP A 520 1.42 11.72 16.36
CA TRP A 520 0.33 12.38 15.65
C TRP A 520 -0.04 13.68 16.37
N ALA A 521 -0.50 14.66 15.59
CA ALA A 521 -0.92 15.97 16.04
C ALA A 521 -2.37 16.22 15.65
N PHE A 522 -3.06 16.96 16.52
CA PHE A 522 -4.43 17.41 16.31
C PHE A 522 -4.43 18.89 15.88
N SER A 523 -5.35 19.24 14.98
CA SER A 523 -5.59 20.63 14.57
C SER A 523 -7.10 20.87 14.56
N ALA A 524 -7.55 21.79 15.42
CA ALA A 524 -8.96 22.05 15.68
C ALA A 524 -9.74 22.55 14.45
N GLY A 525 -9.08 23.23 13.50
CA GLY A 525 -9.81 23.83 12.38
C GLY A 525 -10.74 24.92 12.92
N ILE A 526 -12.06 24.72 12.81
CA ILE A 526 -13.07 25.64 13.37
C ILE A 526 -13.68 25.15 14.69
N THR A 527 -13.35 23.95 15.14
CA THR A 527 -13.80 23.43 16.44
C THR A 527 -13.11 24.16 17.59
N ASN A 528 -13.73 24.12 18.76
CA ASN A 528 -13.28 24.69 20.03
C ASN A 528 -13.22 23.59 21.12
N ALA A 529 -12.98 23.98 22.37
CA ALA A 529 -12.76 23.01 23.45
C ALA A 529 -14.04 22.32 23.93
N ALA A 530 -15.22 22.94 23.74
CA ALA A 530 -16.51 22.41 24.17
C ALA A 530 -16.91 21.14 23.40
N ASP A 531 -16.56 21.08 22.11
CA ASP A 531 -16.90 19.99 21.19
C ASP A 531 -16.12 18.69 21.49
N TYR A 532 -15.25 18.69 22.50
CA TYR A 532 -14.46 17.53 22.91
C TYR A 532 -14.71 17.15 24.35
N THR A 533 -14.66 15.84 24.61
CA THR A 533 -14.93 15.30 25.94
C THR A 533 -14.01 15.92 26.99
N GLY A 534 -14.62 16.49 28.04
CA GLY A 534 -13.90 17.14 29.15
C GLY A 534 -13.63 18.64 28.94
N GLY A 535 -14.11 19.25 27.85
CA GLY A 535 -13.97 20.68 27.62
C GLY A 535 -12.54 21.12 27.28
N VAL A 536 -11.76 20.24 26.64
CA VAL A 536 -10.34 20.47 26.33
C VAL A 536 -10.03 19.95 24.92
N LEU A 537 -9.33 20.76 24.13
CA LEU A 537 -8.85 20.36 22.80
C LEU A 537 -7.90 19.15 22.88
N PRO A 538 -8.03 18.16 21.99
CA PRO A 538 -7.03 17.08 21.87
C PRO A 538 -5.66 17.66 21.52
N THR A 539 -4.60 17.11 22.14
CA THR A 539 -3.23 17.61 21.96
C THR A 539 -2.37 16.74 21.05
N GLY A 540 -2.89 15.60 20.58
CA GLY A 540 -2.13 14.59 19.85
C GLY A 540 -1.63 13.45 20.74
N GLY A 541 -0.67 12.68 20.24
CA GLY A 541 -0.08 11.56 20.98
C GLY A 541 0.90 10.76 20.15
N SER A 542 1.16 9.51 20.53
CA SER A 542 1.96 8.60 19.74
C SER A 542 1.42 7.18 19.75
N ILE A 543 1.46 6.52 18.59
CA ILE A 543 0.99 5.14 18.42
C ILE A 543 2.21 4.23 18.30
N ALA A 544 2.38 3.32 19.26
CA ALA A 544 3.41 2.29 19.19
C ALA A 544 2.91 1.13 18.31
N ILE A 545 3.59 0.87 17.21
CA ILE A 545 3.38 -0.31 16.36
C ILE A 545 4.58 -1.23 16.59
N ALA A 546 4.35 -2.34 17.29
CA ALA A 546 5.39 -3.31 17.62
C ALA A 546 5.93 -4.01 16.35
N ASP A 547 7.16 -4.54 16.43
CA ASP A 547 7.72 -5.41 15.39
C ASP A 547 6.76 -6.59 15.11
N GLY A 548 6.60 -6.96 13.84
CA GLY A 548 5.64 -7.98 13.40
C GLY A 548 4.18 -7.50 13.24
N VAL A 549 3.83 -6.29 13.68
CA VAL A 549 2.45 -5.73 13.57
C VAL A 549 2.37 -4.69 12.45
N THR A 550 1.30 -4.62 11.67
CA THR A 550 1.18 -3.65 10.54
C THR A 550 0.22 -2.50 10.79
N THR A 551 -0.54 -2.52 11.89
CA THR A 551 -1.55 -1.52 12.19
C THR A 551 -1.54 -1.06 13.64
N GLY A 552 -1.99 0.17 13.87
CA GLY A 552 -2.33 0.74 15.17
C GLY A 552 -3.51 1.69 15.01
N ALA A 553 -4.13 2.13 16.11
CA ALA A 553 -5.25 3.07 16.04
C ALA A 553 -5.25 4.04 17.22
N PHE A 554 -5.85 5.21 17.01
CA PHE A 554 -6.17 6.17 18.06
C PHE A 554 -7.56 6.74 17.80
N ALA A 555 -8.16 7.36 18.83
CA ALA A 555 -9.48 7.97 18.71
C ALA A 555 -9.45 9.43 19.18
N VAL A 556 -10.23 10.26 18.49
CA VAL A 556 -10.63 11.59 18.96
C VAL A 556 -12.05 11.47 19.52
N SER A 557 -12.26 11.97 20.74
CA SER A 557 -13.53 11.87 21.46
C SER A 557 -14.29 13.19 21.37
N VAL A 558 -15.29 13.23 20.48
CA VAL A 558 -16.19 14.38 20.33
C VAL A 558 -17.25 14.30 21.41
N ASN A 559 -17.52 15.42 22.09
CA ASN A 559 -18.58 15.53 23.08
C ASN A 559 -19.91 15.75 22.36
N GLY A 560 -20.89 14.89 22.64
CA GLY A 560 -22.25 15.12 22.18
C GLY A 560 -22.99 16.06 23.12
N ASP A 561 -23.74 17.01 22.58
CA ASP A 561 -24.63 17.89 23.33
C ASP A 561 -25.89 18.26 22.53
N THR A 562 -26.65 19.27 22.98
CA THR A 562 -27.94 19.65 22.38
C THR A 562 -27.95 21.10 21.88
N THR A 563 -26.77 21.69 21.69
CA THR A 563 -26.58 23.08 21.31
C THR A 563 -26.65 23.19 19.79
N VAL A 564 -27.49 24.07 19.29
CA VAL A 564 -27.57 24.27 17.84
C VAL A 564 -26.35 25.03 17.35
N GLU A 565 -25.45 24.32 16.70
CA GLU A 565 -24.20 24.83 16.16
C GLU A 565 -24.14 24.67 14.63
N GLN A 566 -23.04 25.08 14.00
CA GLN A 566 -22.81 24.77 12.58
C GLN A 566 -22.03 23.47 12.46
N ASP A 567 -22.03 22.83 11.29
CA ASP A 567 -21.09 21.75 11.02
C ASP A 567 -19.65 22.26 11.15
N GLU A 568 -18.81 21.47 11.84
CA GLU A 568 -17.44 21.83 12.15
C GLU A 568 -16.45 20.80 11.63
N THR A 569 -15.20 21.23 11.41
CA THR A 569 -14.14 20.35 10.90
C THR A 569 -12.86 20.50 11.67
N PHE A 570 -12.22 19.36 11.94
CA PHE A 570 -10.88 19.24 12.51
C PHE A 570 -9.99 18.37 11.60
N SER A 571 -8.69 18.34 11.86
CA SER A 571 -7.77 17.42 11.19
C SER A 571 -6.79 16.76 12.16
N VAL A 572 -6.39 15.54 11.80
CA VAL A 572 -5.36 14.77 12.48
C VAL A 572 -4.23 14.50 11.49
N ASN A 573 -3.00 14.66 11.95
CA ASN A 573 -1.80 14.52 11.13
C ASN A 573 -0.83 13.56 11.81
N ILE A 574 -0.41 12.50 11.12
CA ILE A 574 0.73 11.70 11.57
C ILE A 574 2.03 12.41 11.17
N LEU A 575 2.96 12.48 12.11
CA LEU A 575 4.25 13.13 11.95
C LEU A 575 5.31 12.06 11.64
N ALA A 576 6.36 12.43 10.91
CA ALA A 576 7.49 11.55 10.63
C ALA A 576 8.63 11.77 11.65
N PRO A 577 8.93 10.81 12.55
CA PRO A 577 10.22 10.66 13.20
C PRO A 577 11.15 9.81 12.31
N SER A 578 12.33 9.48 12.84
CA SER A 578 13.28 8.55 12.20
C SER A 578 12.71 7.14 12.09
N GLY A 579 12.79 6.52 10.91
CA GLY A 579 12.54 5.08 10.72
C GLY A 579 11.36 4.70 9.83
N TYR A 580 10.64 5.65 9.24
CA TYR A 580 9.61 5.40 8.21
C TYR A 580 9.37 6.63 7.31
N SER A 581 8.72 6.43 6.17
CA SER A 581 8.22 7.48 5.26
C SER A 581 6.71 7.66 5.42
N LEU A 582 6.19 8.83 5.05
CA LEU A 582 4.75 9.10 5.12
C LEU A 582 4.07 8.79 3.78
N GLY A 583 2.95 8.07 3.84
CA GLY A 583 1.98 7.97 2.77
C GLY A 583 0.87 9.00 2.99
N SER A 584 -0.35 8.54 3.29
CA SER A 584 -1.46 9.44 3.65
C SER A 584 -1.25 10.01 5.05
N ALA A 585 -0.66 11.19 5.17
CA ALA A 585 -0.26 11.74 6.47
C ALA A 585 -1.37 12.48 7.23
N SER A 586 -2.48 12.80 6.58
CA SER A 586 -3.53 13.67 7.13
C SER A 586 -4.91 13.09 6.84
N ALA A 587 -5.83 13.25 7.80
CA ALA A 587 -7.24 12.93 7.64
C ALA A 587 -8.11 13.99 8.34
N SER A 588 -9.23 14.34 7.72
CA SER A 588 -10.22 15.27 8.29
C SER A 588 -11.25 14.53 9.16
N GLY A 589 -11.79 15.24 10.14
CA GLY A 589 -13.02 14.89 10.85
C GLY A 589 -14.05 15.97 10.60
N ALA A 590 -15.30 15.60 10.29
CA ALA A 590 -16.43 16.52 10.17
C ALA A 590 -17.49 16.17 11.21
N ILE A 591 -17.62 17.04 12.20
CA ILE A 591 -18.66 17.00 13.24
C ILE A 591 -19.90 17.61 12.61
N VAL A 592 -20.93 16.79 12.39
CA VAL A 592 -22.19 17.22 11.78
C VAL A 592 -23.15 17.54 12.91
N ASN A 593 -23.69 18.75 12.92
CA ASN A 593 -24.70 19.14 13.89
C ASN A 593 -26.01 18.38 13.62
N ASP A 594 -26.48 17.59 14.58
CA ASP A 594 -27.78 16.91 14.54
C ASP A 594 -28.86 17.56 15.41
N ASP A 595 -28.56 18.72 16.00
CA ASP A 595 -29.48 19.53 16.76
C ASP A 595 -30.28 20.50 15.90
N SER A 596 -31.54 20.66 16.29
CA SER A 596 -32.46 21.61 15.70
C SER A 596 -32.95 22.57 16.76
N ALA A 597 -33.09 23.84 16.38
CA ALA A 597 -33.71 24.81 17.27
C ALA A 597 -35.10 24.30 17.65
N ALA A 598 -35.39 24.27 18.96
CA ALA A 598 -36.73 23.99 19.43
C ALA A 598 -37.70 24.94 18.69
N PRO A 599 -38.83 24.45 18.15
CA PRO A 599 -39.79 25.32 17.49
C PRO A 599 -40.20 26.43 18.49
N SER A 600 -39.96 27.68 18.09
CA SER A 600 -40.40 28.86 18.85
C SER A 600 -41.88 28.69 19.23
N PRO A 601 -42.32 29.04 20.45
CA PRO A 601 -43.71 28.86 20.87
C PRO A 601 -44.64 29.53 19.86
N GLY A 602 -45.43 28.72 19.14
CA GLY A 602 -46.49 29.19 18.26
C GLY A 602 -47.58 29.90 19.07
N LEU A 603 -48.43 30.67 18.40
CA LEU A 603 -49.68 31.13 19.03
C LEU A 603 -50.57 29.90 19.24
N THR A 604 -51.05 29.66 20.45
CA THR A 604 -52.15 28.73 20.76
C THR A 604 -53.15 29.43 21.66
N ASP A 605 -54.44 29.22 21.39
CA ASP A 605 -55.52 29.84 22.16
C ASP A 605 -56.80 28.98 22.12
N ALA A 606 -57.30 28.61 23.29
CA ALA A 606 -58.60 27.94 23.48
C ALA A 606 -59.73 28.91 23.89
N PHE A 607 -59.50 30.22 23.78
CA PHE A 607 -60.48 31.30 24.01
C PHE A 607 -61.24 31.21 25.34
N THR A 608 -60.52 31.02 26.45
CA THR A 608 -61.08 30.76 27.79
C THR A 608 -61.63 31.99 28.52
N ALA A 609 -61.80 33.13 27.85
CA ALA A 609 -62.33 34.35 28.45
C ALA A 609 -63.84 34.28 28.73
N THR A 610 -64.33 35.21 29.57
CA THR A 610 -65.77 35.30 29.91
C THR A 610 -66.63 35.56 28.67
N ASP A 611 -67.75 34.84 28.55
CA ASP A 611 -68.73 35.05 27.48
C ASP A 611 -69.12 36.52 27.29
N GLY A 612 -69.16 36.96 26.04
CA GLY A 612 -69.39 38.36 25.67
C GLY A 612 -68.12 39.21 25.59
N SER A 613 -66.96 38.67 25.97
CA SER A 613 -65.68 39.39 25.82
C SER A 613 -65.34 39.61 24.35
N LEU A 614 -64.87 40.81 24.01
CA LEU A 614 -64.28 41.07 22.70
C LEU A 614 -62.94 40.33 22.59
N LEU A 615 -62.71 39.65 21.46
CA LEU A 615 -61.46 38.93 21.21
C LEU A 615 -60.24 39.86 21.30
N SER A 616 -60.39 41.14 20.96
CA SER A 616 -59.32 42.14 21.03
C SER A 616 -58.91 42.55 22.45
N ALA A 617 -59.75 42.25 23.44
CA ALA A 617 -59.44 42.40 24.85
C ALA A 617 -58.94 41.09 25.48
N HIS A 618 -58.93 39.99 24.71
CA HIS A 618 -58.43 38.68 25.13
C HIS A 618 -56.94 38.55 24.85
N THR A 619 -56.25 37.87 25.75
CA THR A 619 -54.85 37.49 25.59
C THR A 619 -54.82 35.99 25.40
N ALA A 620 -54.27 35.52 24.29
CA ALA A 620 -54.11 34.12 23.99
C ALA A 620 -53.36 33.41 25.11
N ASP A 621 -53.52 32.09 25.22
CA ASP A 621 -52.86 31.26 26.24
C ASP A 621 -51.32 31.40 26.20
N THR A 622 -50.80 31.83 25.05
CA THR A 622 -49.38 32.10 24.78
C THR A 622 -48.94 33.54 25.08
N GLY A 623 -49.79 34.35 25.72
CA GLY A 623 -49.52 35.73 26.09
C GLY A 623 -49.67 36.76 24.97
N GLN A 624 -50.04 36.31 23.75
CA GLN A 624 -50.23 37.19 22.60
C GLN A 624 -51.60 37.88 22.64
N SER A 625 -51.65 39.19 22.44
CA SER A 625 -52.94 39.89 22.32
C SER A 625 -53.47 39.80 20.87
N TRP A 626 -54.78 40.02 20.71
CA TRP A 626 -55.40 40.15 19.40
C TRP A 626 -55.62 41.62 19.05
N ALA A 627 -55.17 42.05 17.87
CA ALA A 627 -55.31 43.39 17.35
C ALA A 627 -56.48 43.45 16.37
N GLN A 628 -57.42 44.32 16.72
CA GLN A 628 -58.65 44.50 15.98
C GLN A 628 -58.49 45.52 14.86
N PHE A 629 -58.90 45.11 13.66
CA PHE A 629 -58.92 45.98 12.48
C PHE A 629 -60.34 46.47 12.12
N SER A 630 -61.39 45.84 12.67
CA SER A 630 -62.82 46.17 12.48
C SER A 630 -63.69 45.65 13.65
N THR A 631 -64.87 46.23 13.90
CA THR A 631 -65.72 45.92 15.09
C THR A 631 -66.23 44.46 15.15
N GLY A 632 -66.23 43.85 16.35
CA GLY A 632 -67.24 42.85 16.76
C GLY A 632 -66.84 41.42 17.15
N TRP A 633 -65.62 40.92 16.93
CA TRP A 633 -65.30 39.51 17.26
C TRP A 633 -65.47 39.22 18.75
N THR A 634 -66.31 38.25 19.09
CA THR A 634 -66.78 38.00 20.46
C THR A 634 -66.56 36.54 20.86
N ILE A 635 -66.17 36.33 22.11
CA ILE A 635 -66.01 35.00 22.72
C ILE A 635 -67.32 34.58 23.37
N ALA A 636 -67.80 33.37 23.08
CA ALA A 636 -68.90 32.73 23.80
C ALA A 636 -68.74 31.20 23.80
N ASN A 637 -68.95 30.56 24.94
CA ASN A 637 -68.79 29.11 25.14
C ASN A 637 -67.40 28.61 24.69
N ASN A 638 -66.34 29.31 25.08
CA ASN A 638 -64.94 29.04 24.70
C ASN A 638 -64.67 29.07 23.18
N LYS A 639 -65.51 29.76 22.42
CA LYS A 639 -65.40 29.85 20.96
C LYS A 639 -65.56 31.28 20.49
N VAL A 640 -64.96 31.57 19.34
CA VAL A 640 -64.96 32.89 18.74
C VAL A 640 -65.89 32.93 17.53
N TYR A 641 -66.65 34.02 17.40
CA TYR A 641 -67.48 34.27 16.22
C TYR A 641 -67.45 35.75 15.83
N ALA A 642 -67.73 36.05 14.55
CA ALA A 642 -67.87 37.43 14.08
C ALA A 642 -69.36 37.78 13.82
N PRO A 643 -69.91 38.79 14.54
CA PRO A 643 -71.30 39.23 14.39
C PRO A 643 -71.50 40.16 13.18
N ALA A 644 -70.45 40.46 12.43
CA ALA A 644 -70.50 41.29 11.23
C ALA A 644 -69.72 40.64 10.08
N ALA A 645 -70.31 40.72 8.87
CA ALA A 645 -69.66 40.32 7.63
C ALA A 645 -68.50 41.28 7.30
N ASN A 646 -67.56 40.80 6.47
CA ASN A 646 -66.39 41.56 6.04
C ASN A 646 -65.50 42.08 7.18
N THR A 647 -65.24 41.24 8.19
CA THR A 647 -64.39 41.59 9.34
C THR A 647 -63.14 40.74 9.39
N VAL A 648 -62.03 41.35 9.83
CA VAL A 648 -60.71 40.72 10.00
C VAL A 648 -60.14 41.12 11.35
N ILE A 649 -59.49 40.17 12.02
CA ILE A 649 -58.71 40.37 13.25
C ILE A 649 -57.37 39.65 13.12
N SER A 650 -56.30 40.21 13.68
CA SER A 650 -54.96 39.61 13.63
C SER A 650 -54.38 39.50 15.02
N ALA A 651 -53.52 38.51 15.27
CA ALA A 651 -52.71 38.49 16.49
C ALA A 651 -51.61 39.57 16.41
N VAL A 652 -51.34 40.31 17.50
CA VAL A 652 -50.44 41.49 17.44
C VAL A 652 -48.95 41.14 17.55
N SER A 653 -48.16 41.87 16.76
CA SER A 653 -46.74 42.28 16.91
C SER A 653 -45.59 41.27 16.96
N SER A 654 -45.81 39.99 17.26
CA SER A 654 -44.69 39.02 17.38
C SER A 654 -44.65 37.96 16.28
N PHE A 655 -45.72 37.85 15.48
CA PHE A 655 -45.87 36.80 14.49
C PHE A 655 -45.99 37.42 13.10
N SER A 656 -44.87 37.74 12.45
CA SER A 656 -44.85 38.27 11.07
C SER A 656 -43.80 37.55 10.23
N GLY A 657 -44.18 37.03 9.07
CA GLY A 657 -43.23 36.32 8.22
C GLY A 657 -43.77 36.00 6.84
N GLN A 658 -42.87 35.58 5.96
CA GLN A 658 -43.22 35.08 4.62
C GLN A 658 -43.62 33.59 4.65
N ASN A 659 -43.12 32.86 5.66
CA ASN A 659 -43.29 31.42 5.83
C ASN A 659 -44.04 31.15 7.14
N ILE A 660 -45.38 31.12 7.07
CA ILE A 660 -46.26 31.04 8.23
C ILE A 660 -47.48 30.19 7.94
N ALA A 661 -48.01 29.55 8.98
CA ALA A 661 -49.27 28.83 8.93
C ALA A 661 -50.20 29.26 10.07
N MET A 662 -51.49 29.32 9.77
CA MET A 662 -52.56 29.48 10.74
C MET A 662 -53.53 28.32 10.61
N GLU A 663 -53.90 27.72 11.74
CA GLU A 663 -54.89 26.65 11.81
C GLU A 663 -55.93 26.92 12.90
N ALA A 664 -57.14 26.42 12.67
CA ALA A 664 -58.27 26.56 13.57
C ALA A 664 -59.26 25.41 13.38
N ASP A 665 -60.01 25.08 14.42
CA ASP A 665 -61.18 24.22 14.31
C ASP A 665 -62.43 25.08 14.06
N LEU A 666 -63.07 24.89 12.91
CA LEU A 666 -64.32 25.56 12.56
C LEU A 666 -65.50 24.64 12.85
N GLU A 667 -66.34 25.05 13.79
CA GLU A 667 -67.59 24.40 14.14
C GLU A 667 -68.76 25.08 13.41
N PHE A 668 -69.60 24.29 12.75
CA PHE A 668 -70.77 24.76 12.02
C PHE A 668 -72.05 24.39 12.79
N THR A 669 -72.72 25.34 13.45
CA THR A 669 -73.89 25.03 14.30
C THR A 669 -75.22 25.03 13.55
N THR A 670 -75.31 25.74 12.42
CA THR A 670 -76.48 25.74 11.54
C THR A 670 -76.05 25.66 10.07
N ILE A 671 -76.94 25.19 9.19
CA ILE A 671 -76.72 25.23 7.73
C ILE A 671 -76.85 26.70 7.30
N GLN A 672 -75.74 27.41 7.09
CA GLN A 672 -75.79 28.82 6.68
C GLN A 672 -74.61 29.31 5.83
N THR A 673 -74.87 30.47 5.23
CA THR A 673 -74.14 31.28 4.24
C THR A 673 -72.91 32.02 4.80
N ALA A 674 -72.47 31.66 6.01
CA ALA A 674 -71.39 32.35 6.71
C ALA A 674 -70.02 31.79 6.28
N ASN A 675 -69.18 32.69 5.77
CA ASN A 675 -67.89 32.38 5.14
C ASN A 675 -66.76 32.78 6.10
N LEU A 676 -66.54 31.96 7.12
CA LEU A 676 -65.57 32.14 8.21
C LEU A 676 -64.30 31.29 7.94
N GLY A 677 -63.12 31.79 8.33
CA GLY A 677 -61.86 31.07 8.10
C GLY A 677 -60.65 31.63 8.82
N VAL A 678 -59.50 31.01 8.51
CA VAL A 678 -58.17 31.41 9.00
C VAL A 678 -57.49 32.31 7.98
N ALA A 679 -56.66 33.22 8.46
CA ALA A 679 -55.94 34.20 7.65
C ALA A 679 -54.43 34.18 7.91
N VAL A 680 -53.66 34.41 6.85
CA VAL A 680 -52.21 34.56 6.87
C VAL A 680 -51.80 35.79 6.06
N ARG A 681 -50.60 36.31 6.34
CA ARG A 681 -50.10 37.58 5.80
C ARG A 681 -51.11 38.71 5.97
N VAL A 682 -51.73 38.77 7.15
CA VAL A 682 -52.59 39.86 7.55
C VAL A 682 -51.70 41.08 7.78
N ILE A 683 -51.70 42.01 6.84
CA ILE A 683 -50.90 43.24 6.91
C ILE A 683 -51.72 44.34 7.56
N ASP A 684 -52.98 44.47 7.14
CA ASP A 684 -53.93 45.42 7.69
C ASP A 684 -55.37 44.93 7.45
N LYS A 685 -56.36 45.80 7.71
CA LYS A 685 -57.79 45.50 7.52
C LYS A 685 -58.19 45.21 6.06
N ASN A 686 -57.35 45.61 5.11
CA ASN A 686 -57.62 45.63 3.68
C ASN A 686 -56.73 44.69 2.88
N THR A 687 -55.69 44.11 3.49
CA THR A 687 -54.63 43.38 2.79
C THR A 687 -54.26 42.08 3.50
N GLY A 688 -54.50 40.95 2.82
CA GLY A 688 -54.02 39.62 3.23
C GLY A 688 -54.75 38.46 2.55
N TYR A 689 -54.48 37.24 3.04
CA TYR A 689 -55.05 36.00 2.49
C TYR A 689 -55.85 35.24 3.52
N MET A 690 -56.82 34.47 3.05
CA MET A 690 -57.62 33.60 3.90
C MET A 690 -58.07 32.32 3.20
N GLY A 691 -58.28 31.30 4.02
CA GLY A 691 -58.78 29.99 3.64
C GLY A 691 -60.10 29.74 4.36
N LEU A 692 -61.16 29.51 3.60
CA LEU A 692 -62.51 29.42 4.14
C LEU A 692 -63.43 28.54 3.28
N TYR A 693 -64.59 28.21 3.81
CA TYR A 693 -65.68 27.59 3.04
C TYR A 693 -66.56 28.69 2.42
N ARG A 694 -66.84 28.61 1.10
CA ARG A 694 -67.76 29.53 0.40
C ARG A 694 -69.04 28.81 -0.01
N SER A 695 -70.15 29.13 0.65
CA SER A 695 -71.45 28.51 0.37
C SER A 695 -71.95 28.73 -1.07
N SER A 696 -71.68 29.90 -1.65
CA SER A 696 -72.07 30.21 -3.05
C SER A 696 -71.29 29.42 -4.10
N GLN A 697 -70.17 28.80 -3.72
CA GLN A 697 -69.32 27.99 -4.60
C GLN A 697 -69.34 26.50 -4.21
N GLY A 698 -70.06 26.14 -3.14
CA GLY A 698 -70.16 24.76 -2.66
C GLY A 698 -68.83 24.15 -2.21
N GLY A 699 -67.84 24.95 -1.79
CA GLY A 699 -66.52 24.40 -1.46
C GLY A 699 -65.52 25.34 -0.78
N TRP A 700 -64.39 24.75 -0.41
CA TRP A 700 -63.25 25.42 0.23
C TRP A 700 -62.38 26.14 -0.78
N VAL A 701 -62.03 27.39 -0.48
CA VAL A 701 -61.29 28.25 -1.41
C VAL A 701 -60.26 29.10 -0.68
N ILE A 702 -59.26 29.56 -1.44
CA ILE A 702 -58.36 30.63 -1.02
C ILE A 702 -58.87 31.94 -1.62
N ALA A 703 -59.03 32.94 -0.77
CA ALA A 703 -59.41 34.29 -1.16
C ALA A 703 -58.39 35.31 -0.64
N MET A 704 -58.27 36.40 -1.37
CA MET A 704 -57.51 37.59 -0.99
C MET A 704 -58.48 38.73 -0.67
N TYR A 705 -58.11 39.58 0.27
CA TYR A 705 -58.68 40.92 0.41
C TYR A 705 -57.60 41.94 0.09
N ASN A 706 -57.91 42.83 -0.85
CA ASN A 706 -57.05 43.91 -1.32
C ASN A 706 -57.92 45.14 -1.65
N GLY A 707 -58.13 46.01 -0.65
CA GLY A 707 -58.98 47.20 -0.74
C GLY A 707 -60.30 47.11 0.02
N ASN A 708 -60.98 48.25 0.15
CA ASN A 708 -61.81 48.60 1.32
C ASN A 708 -63.09 47.79 1.61
N THR A 709 -63.52 46.80 0.80
CA THR A 709 -64.74 46.00 1.11
C THR A 709 -64.89 44.67 0.35
N THR A 710 -63.96 44.27 -0.52
CA THR A 710 -64.17 43.13 -1.45
C THR A 710 -63.15 42.01 -1.26
N PHE A 711 -63.65 40.80 -1.01
CA PHE A 711 -62.85 39.58 -0.93
C PHE A 711 -62.91 38.80 -2.25
N THR A 712 -61.78 38.69 -2.93
CA THR A 712 -61.66 38.07 -4.25
C THR A 712 -61.15 36.65 -4.10
N GLN A 713 -61.83 35.67 -4.72
CA GLN A 713 -61.29 34.31 -4.78
C GLN A 713 -60.08 34.29 -5.72
N ILE A 714 -59.00 33.66 -5.27
CA ILE A 714 -57.78 33.51 -6.06
C ILE A 714 -57.46 32.04 -6.36
N SER A 715 -58.06 31.09 -5.62
CA SER A 715 -58.00 29.68 -5.99
C SER A 715 -58.92 29.35 -7.18
N PRO A 716 -58.58 28.31 -7.96
CA PRO A 716 -59.53 27.73 -8.92
C PRO A 716 -60.88 27.38 -8.27
N ALA A 717 -61.91 27.21 -9.10
CA ALA A 717 -63.19 26.69 -8.63
C ALA A 717 -62.99 25.34 -7.90
N PRO A 718 -63.64 25.12 -6.75
CA PRO A 718 -63.44 23.92 -5.96
C PRO A 718 -63.84 22.67 -6.75
N SER A 719 -63.02 21.61 -6.64
CA SER A 719 -63.30 20.30 -7.22
C SER A 719 -62.80 19.19 -6.27
N GLY A 720 -63.33 17.98 -6.42
CA GLY A 720 -62.92 16.83 -5.59
C GLY A 720 -63.14 17.06 -4.09
N ALA A 721 -62.11 16.83 -3.28
CA ALA A 721 -62.15 17.00 -1.81
C ALA A 721 -62.52 18.43 -1.37
N ALA A 722 -62.34 19.44 -2.23
CA ALA A 722 -62.72 20.81 -1.94
C ALA A 722 -64.24 21.06 -1.98
N LEU A 723 -65.04 20.16 -2.57
CA LEU A 723 -66.52 20.27 -2.65
C LEU A 723 -67.25 19.88 -1.36
N TYR A 724 -66.51 19.45 -0.33
CA TYR A 724 -67.11 19.02 0.91
C TYR A 724 -67.90 20.17 1.56
N THR A 725 -69.22 20.03 1.60
CA THR A 725 -70.15 20.97 2.21
C THR A 725 -70.38 20.60 3.68
N PRO A 726 -69.95 21.43 4.64
CA PRO A 726 -70.16 21.16 6.06
C PRO A 726 -71.65 21.07 6.41
N SER A 727 -71.99 20.10 7.25
CA SER A 727 -73.33 19.94 7.85
C SER A 727 -73.39 20.60 9.23
N ALA A 728 -74.61 20.86 9.72
CA ALA A 728 -74.78 21.32 11.10
C ALA A 728 -74.26 20.25 12.08
N GLY A 729 -73.41 20.67 13.02
CA GLY A 729 -72.69 19.81 13.97
C GLY A 729 -71.27 19.44 13.52
N ASP A 730 -70.86 19.76 12.30
CA ASP A 730 -69.50 19.46 11.84
C ASP A 730 -68.45 20.34 12.51
N VAL A 731 -67.30 19.74 12.81
CA VAL A 731 -66.07 20.44 13.16
C VAL A 731 -65.00 20.11 12.12
N ARG A 732 -64.36 21.14 11.55
CA ARG A 732 -63.33 20.99 10.52
C ARG A 732 -62.08 21.76 10.91
N ARG A 733 -60.96 21.04 11.02
CA ARG A 733 -59.64 21.67 11.14
C ARG A 733 -59.23 22.26 9.82
N VAL A 734 -59.05 23.57 9.77
CA VAL A 734 -58.66 24.32 8.57
C VAL A 734 -57.32 24.94 8.82
N ARG A 735 -56.38 24.71 7.90
CA ARG A 735 -55.02 25.22 7.96
C ARG A 735 -54.67 25.93 6.67
N LEU A 736 -54.25 27.19 6.76
CA LEU A 736 -53.72 27.95 5.64
C LEU A 736 -52.23 28.17 5.85
N GLU A 737 -51.44 27.72 4.88
CA GLU A 737 -49.99 27.84 4.83
C GLU A 737 -49.60 28.88 3.79
N ALA A 738 -48.71 29.81 4.13
CA ALA A 738 -48.02 30.68 3.20
C ALA A 738 -46.53 30.36 3.25
N SER A 739 -45.95 29.88 2.15
CA SER A 739 -44.52 29.63 2.01
C SER A 739 -44.02 30.33 0.75
N GLY A 740 -43.21 31.38 0.93
CA GLY A 740 -42.89 32.31 -0.16
C GLY A 740 -44.16 32.83 -0.84
N SER A 741 -44.22 32.83 -2.16
CA SER A 741 -45.42 33.26 -2.91
C SER A 741 -46.54 32.20 -2.99
N THR A 742 -46.38 31.04 -2.34
CA THR A 742 -47.32 29.92 -2.46
C THR A 742 -48.21 29.81 -1.23
N LEU A 743 -49.52 29.72 -1.47
CA LEU A 743 -50.55 29.51 -0.47
C LEU A 743 -51.13 28.11 -0.61
N THR A 744 -51.22 27.36 0.48
CA THR A 744 -51.80 26.02 0.52
C THR A 744 -52.87 25.95 1.61
N LEU A 745 -54.11 25.64 1.22
CA LEU A 745 -55.23 25.41 2.12
C LEU A 745 -55.42 23.91 2.33
N LYS A 746 -55.43 23.50 3.60
CA LYS A 746 -55.69 22.13 4.05
C LYS A 746 -56.93 22.09 4.93
N VAL A 747 -57.76 21.07 4.75
CA VAL A 747 -58.96 20.81 5.56
C VAL A 747 -58.91 19.36 6.03
N GLY A 748 -58.96 19.13 7.34
CA GLY A 748 -58.78 17.80 7.93
C GLY A 748 -57.43 17.15 7.57
N GLY A 749 -56.40 17.96 7.33
CA GLY A 749 -55.07 17.51 6.87
C GLY A 749 -54.93 17.29 5.36
N VAL A 750 -56.03 17.36 4.59
CA VAL A 750 -56.01 17.18 3.13
C VAL A 750 -55.86 18.52 2.43
N THR A 751 -54.91 18.65 1.51
CA THR A 751 -54.78 19.84 0.66
C THR A 751 -55.99 19.97 -0.27
N VAL A 752 -56.75 21.06 -0.15
CA VAL A 752 -57.96 21.33 -0.94
C VAL A 752 -57.76 22.46 -1.96
N ALA A 753 -56.76 23.34 -1.76
CA ALA A 753 -56.40 24.35 -2.74
C ALA A 753 -54.93 24.76 -2.60
N THR A 754 -54.27 25.06 -3.72
CA THR A 754 -52.94 25.66 -3.77
C THR A 754 -52.93 26.77 -4.81
N VAL A 755 -52.39 27.94 -4.47
CA VAL A 755 -52.29 29.12 -5.34
C VAL A 755 -50.91 29.73 -5.21
N THR A 756 -50.39 30.26 -6.30
CA THR A 756 -49.21 31.15 -6.25
C THR A 756 -49.67 32.56 -6.55
N ASP A 757 -49.34 33.49 -5.65
CA ASP A 757 -49.70 34.91 -5.80
C ASP A 757 -48.53 35.79 -5.35
N THR A 758 -48.01 36.58 -6.29
CA THR A 758 -46.86 37.47 -6.08
C THR A 758 -47.26 38.90 -5.73
N SER A 759 -48.56 39.23 -5.74
CA SER A 759 -49.04 40.60 -5.56
C SER A 759 -49.00 41.08 -4.11
N ILE A 760 -49.00 40.17 -3.12
CA ILE A 760 -48.74 40.48 -1.71
C ILE A 760 -47.47 39.76 -1.27
N ALA A 761 -46.33 40.37 -1.60
CA ALA A 761 -45.00 39.88 -1.26
C ALA A 761 -44.49 40.34 0.12
N ALA A 762 -45.26 41.16 0.85
CA ALA A 762 -44.85 41.65 2.17
C ALA A 762 -45.14 40.61 3.25
N SER A 763 -44.25 40.52 4.24
CA SER A 763 -44.49 39.77 5.48
C SER A 763 -45.71 40.36 6.20
N GLY A 764 -46.56 39.50 6.72
CA GLY A 764 -47.72 39.91 7.52
C GLY A 764 -48.02 38.87 8.60
N GLY A 765 -49.01 39.14 9.44
CA GLY A 765 -49.34 38.30 10.56
C GLY A 765 -50.31 37.16 10.24
N VAL A 766 -50.67 36.42 11.28
CA VAL A 766 -51.78 35.47 11.26
C VAL A 766 -53.03 36.10 11.86
N GLY A 767 -54.20 35.57 11.51
CA GLY A 767 -55.45 36.10 12.00
C GLY A 767 -56.65 35.25 11.64
N LEU A 768 -57.82 35.81 11.91
CA LEU A 768 -59.12 35.24 11.60
C LEU A 768 -59.90 36.23 10.74
N ALA A 769 -60.74 35.71 9.84
CA ALA A 769 -61.50 36.56 8.94
C ALA A 769 -62.86 35.97 8.57
N GLN A 770 -63.81 36.88 8.32
CA GLN A 770 -65.17 36.57 7.89
C GLN A 770 -65.57 37.43 6.70
N ILE A 771 -66.02 36.78 5.61
CA ILE A 771 -66.39 37.46 4.36
C ILE A 771 -67.90 37.75 4.29
N ILE A 772 -68.74 36.72 4.36
CA ILE A 772 -70.19 36.81 4.13
C ILE A 772 -70.92 36.23 5.33
N GLY A 773 -72.14 36.71 5.59
CA GLY A 773 -72.99 36.25 6.68
C GLY A 773 -72.58 36.83 8.03
N VAL A 774 -73.37 36.56 9.05
CA VAL A 774 -73.08 36.90 10.45
C VAL A 774 -73.21 35.63 11.28
N SER A 775 -72.27 35.42 12.21
CA SER A 775 -72.37 34.34 13.19
C SER A 775 -72.85 34.93 14.52
N THR A 776 -73.53 34.13 15.32
CA THR A 776 -73.92 34.48 16.68
C THR A 776 -73.35 33.46 17.67
N ALA A 777 -73.56 33.70 18.97
CA ALA A 777 -73.17 32.75 20.01
C ALA A 777 -73.77 31.33 19.80
N THR A 778 -74.89 31.21 19.09
CA THR A 778 -75.62 29.93 18.92
C THR A 778 -75.87 29.51 17.47
N ALA A 779 -75.63 30.38 16.47
CA ALA A 779 -75.90 30.08 15.06
C ALA A 779 -74.74 30.50 14.14
N GLY A 780 -74.48 29.73 13.08
CA GLY A 780 -73.44 29.99 12.09
C GLY A 780 -72.15 29.19 12.33
N ALA A 781 -71.02 29.74 11.88
CA ALA A 781 -69.70 29.15 12.10
C ALA A 781 -69.01 29.80 13.30
N ARG A 782 -68.33 29.00 14.13
CA ARG A 782 -67.54 29.44 15.28
C ARG A 782 -66.15 28.82 15.21
N ILE A 783 -65.15 29.51 15.75
CA ILE A 783 -63.75 29.09 15.75
C ILE A 783 -63.35 28.66 17.16
N ASP A 784 -62.65 27.53 17.21
CA ASP A 784 -62.09 26.89 18.40
C ASP A 784 -60.62 26.50 18.11
N ASN A 785 -59.84 26.26 19.17
CA ASN A 785 -58.47 25.73 19.16
C ASN A 785 -57.60 26.28 18.03
N VAL A 786 -57.25 27.56 18.11
CA VAL A 786 -56.39 28.17 17.10
C VAL A 786 -54.92 27.88 17.40
N ALA A 787 -54.16 27.63 16.34
CA ALA A 787 -52.71 27.53 16.43
C ALA A 787 -52.03 28.23 15.25
N ALA A 788 -50.85 28.81 15.47
CA ALA A 788 -50.00 29.36 14.41
C ALA A 788 -48.57 28.82 14.53
N SER A 789 -47.93 28.57 13.39
CA SER A 789 -46.55 28.05 13.32
C SER A 789 -45.75 28.73 12.21
N LEU A 790 -44.45 28.87 12.42
CA LEU A 790 -43.51 29.20 11.36
C LEU A 790 -43.32 27.95 10.49
N LEU A 791 -43.17 28.13 9.17
CA LEU A 791 -43.02 27.04 8.20
C LEU A 791 -41.57 26.81 7.80
#